data_AF-A0A5Q4D9D0-F1
#
_entry.id   AF-A0A5Q4D9D0-F1
#
_cell.length_a   1.000
_cell.length_b   1.000
_cell.length_c   1.000
_cell.angle_alpha   90.00
_cell.angle_beta   90.00
_cell.angle_gamma   90.00
#
_symmetry.space_group_name_H-M   'P 1'
#
loop_
_entity.id
_entity.type
_entity.pdbx_description
1 polymer ?
#
loop_
_entity_poly.entity_id
_entity_poly.type
_entity_poly.pdbx_seq_one_letter_code
_entity_poly.pdbx_strand_id
1 'polypeptide(L)'
;MIPPALRFPLLLLAAASASGCFAHTPAIPGPDGRPLPGSIASLEKLELGGVEQWILIRGADTTNPVLLRLHGGPGAAEMPLVHRYNGNLEDHFVVVAWDQRGAGKSNRRGFDEASMTLEQFLQDAHELTLHLKARFGQERIYLVGHSWGTQLGIRLAARHPEDYWAYVGMAQLVNQERGSHVAHAWLSDRLREEGRARDLARLEALGPPPFPDHADYVRFMRMVDAQGGGMDVGFGRLAWAALRAPEYTLPDLARWLGGANRGSGPMWNAPDYRDHDLFRGVPRLDVPAYFFAGRRDYNTPLALVREYAEVLEAPAGREVVIFEGSAHTPFLAEPERFRDAMLRVRAETWAPERAAPVAAADGAAAPLRTDRVILPFLFYAPETKLGGGAVAAGYRRLAPNLPSSSVLVAATVTARRQLSLDLESEIHRPGGGRVDASAGFSHFPDRFFGVGPDTPDEAEEAYTSRNVDLRLRLQRQVRPGLRVGPQARFRWEELVEVEEGGLLAGGTLTGAEGGTWLGLGAVATWDRRDNVLQPRQGDYLTASFMGFPGALGTTGYRQAMLDARRFLPLGAASTLALRTTLQGAGGDVPVLLLPALGGRDRLRGYYEGRVRDRVVASAQGEVRFPVWWRLGGVAFGEVGQVAPRLGELTTGRPEMSAGGGLRFRLGQDAARIRVDYAVGRKGSGLYLTLGEAF
;
A
#
# COMPACT_ATOMS: atom_id res chain seq x y z
N MET A 1 20.92 7.66 -16.73
CA MET A 1 21.57 7.15 -15.50
C MET A 1 20.99 7.88 -14.31
N ILE A 2 20.44 7.17 -13.33
CA ILE A 2 19.89 7.78 -12.11
C ILE A 2 21.06 8.30 -11.25
N PRO A 3 21.09 9.59 -10.87
CA PRO A 3 22.14 10.15 -10.01
C PRO A 3 22.38 9.29 -8.76
N PRO A 4 23.63 9.05 -8.33
CA PRO A 4 23.94 8.33 -7.09
C PRO A 4 23.19 8.90 -5.87
N ALA A 5 22.93 10.22 -5.87
CA ALA A 5 22.16 10.94 -4.85
C ALA A 5 20.68 10.51 -4.74
N LEU A 6 20.11 9.83 -5.74
CA LEU A 6 18.71 9.36 -5.75
C LEU A 6 18.54 7.90 -5.28
N ARG A 7 19.63 7.17 -5.03
CA ARG A 7 19.58 5.78 -4.55
C ARG A 7 19.07 5.67 -3.11
N PHE A 8 19.39 6.65 -2.26
CA PHE A 8 18.98 6.70 -0.86
C PHE A 8 17.52 7.22 -0.66
N PRO A 9 17.04 8.21 -1.43
CA PRO A 9 15.62 8.55 -1.53
C PRO A 9 14.76 7.39 -2.05
N LEU A 10 15.24 6.55 -2.97
CA LEU A 10 14.57 5.31 -3.37
C LEU A 10 14.49 4.28 -2.23
N LEU A 11 15.52 4.18 -1.39
CA LEU A 11 15.52 3.41 -0.14
C LEU A 11 14.55 3.99 0.91
N LEU A 12 14.35 5.32 0.92
CA LEU A 12 13.38 5.99 1.78
C LEU A 12 11.95 5.97 1.22
N LEU A 13 11.75 5.89 -0.10
CA LEU A 13 10.49 5.52 -0.75
C LEU A 13 10.15 4.05 -0.47
N ALA A 14 11.17 3.18 -0.41
CA ALA A 14 11.06 1.80 0.09
C ALA A 14 10.77 1.75 1.60
N ALA A 15 11.22 2.74 2.38
CA ALA A 15 10.87 2.89 3.80
C ALA A 15 9.53 3.60 4.02
N ALA A 16 9.05 4.43 3.11
CA ALA A 16 7.77 5.12 3.20
C ALA A 16 6.60 4.26 2.65
N SER A 17 6.92 3.31 1.75
CA SER A 17 6.10 2.12 1.53
C SER A 17 6.06 1.18 2.75
N ALA A 18 6.81 1.47 3.82
CA ALA A 18 6.57 0.88 5.14
C ALA A 18 5.33 1.43 5.87
N SER A 19 4.49 2.18 5.17
CA SER A 19 3.10 2.43 5.56
C SER A 19 2.11 1.48 4.89
N GLY A 20 2.57 0.70 3.90
CA GLY A 20 1.96 -0.55 3.44
C GLY A 20 2.58 -1.79 4.11
N CYS A 21 3.32 -1.64 5.21
CA CYS A 21 4.21 -2.69 5.75
C CYS A 21 3.58 -3.79 6.59
N PHE A 22 2.26 -3.86 6.71
CA PHE A 22 1.65 -5.01 7.37
C PHE A 22 0.54 -5.55 6.47
N ALA A 23 0.89 -6.62 5.75
CA ALA A 23 -0.08 -7.55 5.23
C ALA A 23 -1.05 -7.93 6.35
N HIS A 24 -2.33 -7.75 6.11
CA HIS A 24 -3.38 -8.14 7.04
C HIS A 24 -4.59 -8.58 6.23
N THR A 25 -5.44 -9.39 6.84
CA THR A 25 -6.74 -9.71 6.25
C THR A 25 -7.82 -8.99 7.06
N PRO A 26 -8.78 -8.29 6.42
CA PRO A 26 -9.81 -7.54 7.14
C PRO A 26 -10.78 -8.48 7.86
N ALA A 27 -11.27 -8.09 9.04
CA ALA A 27 -12.30 -8.87 9.73
C ALA A 27 -13.58 -9.00 8.88
N ILE A 28 -14.30 -10.11 9.03
CA ILE A 28 -15.61 -10.31 8.40
C ILE A 28 -16.63 -9.47 9.18
N PRO A 29 -17.28 -8.48 8.56
CA PRO A 29 -18.18 -7.57 9.27
C PRO A 29 -19.53 -8.23 9.53
N GLY A 30 -20.04 -8.09 10.76
CA GLY A 30 -21.43 -8.35 11.12
C GLY A 30 -22.36 -7.19 10.73
N PRO A 31 -23.68 -7.32 10.98
CA PRO A 31 -24.68 -6.33 10.61
C PRO A 31 -24.46 -4.92 11.22
N ASP A 32 -23.74 -4.84 12.34
CA ASP A 32 -23.42 -3.59 13.05
C ASP A 32 -22.05 -3.00 12.64
N GLY A 33 -21.37 -3.61 11.66
CA GLY A 33 -20.05 -3.20 11.18
C GLY A 33 -18.88 -3.61 12.10
N ARG A 34 -19.13 -4.35 13.19
CA ARG A 34 -18.07 -4.97 14.03
C ARG A 34 -17.70 -6.35 13.47
N PRO A 35 -16.55 -6.95 13.86
CA PRO A 35 -16.25 -8.32 13.50
C PRO A 35 -17.39 -9.25 13.92
N LEU A 36 -17.84 -10.09 13.00
CA LEU A 36 -18.90 -11.06 13.25
C LEU A 36 -18.44 -12.02 14.36
N PRO A 37 -19.14 -12.12 15.51
CA PRO A 37 -18.78 -13.06 16.56
C PRO A 37 -18.73 -14.50 16.03
N GLY A 38 -17.71 -15.26 16.41
CA GLY A 38 -17.49 -16.61 15.89
C GLY A 38 -16.83 -16.69 14.51
N SER A 39 -16.60 -15.55 13.83
CA SER A 39 -15.83 -15.51 12.58
C SER A 39 -14.32 -15.54 12.81
N ILE A 40 -13.58 -15.91 11.76
CA ILE A 40 -12.12 -15.87 11.71
C ILE A 40 -11.65 -15.16 10.44
N ALA A 41 -10.64 -14.31 10.60
CA ALA A 41 -9.89 -13.70 9.51
C ALA A 41 -8.44 -13.54 9.97
N SER A 42 -7.56 -14.45 9.53
CA SER A 42 -6.18 -14.53 10.00
C SER A 42 -5.19 -14.75 8.86
N LEU A 43 -4.03 -14.11 8.95
CA LEU A 43 -2.91 -14.28 8.04
C LEU A 43 -1.69 -14.68 8.86
N GLU A 44 -1.24 -15.92 8.70
CA GLU A 44 -0.35 -16.58 9.65
C GLU A 44 0.85 -17.22 8.96
N LYS A 45 1.92 -17.40 9.74
CA LYS A 45 3.06 -18.20 9.36
C LYS A 45 3.06 -19.49 10.14
N LEU A 46 3.38 -20.59 9.46
CA LEU A 46 3.58 -21.91 10.05
C LEU A 46 4.90 -22.48 9.56
N GLU A 47 5.52 -23.33 10.37
CA GLU A 47 6.64 -24.14 9.93
C GLU A 47 6.07 -25.44 9.34
N LEU A 48 6.31 -25.67 8.05
CA LEU A 48 5.86 -26.85 7.32
C LEU A 48 7.06 -27.42 6.54
N GLY A 49 7.38 -28.69 6.75
CA GLY A 49 8.54 -29.34 6.14
C GLY A 49 9.85 -28.56 6.35
N GLY A 50 10.07 -28.08 7.59
CA GLY A 50 11.28 -27.38 8.02
C GLY A 50 11.46 -25.96 7.47
N VAL A 51 10.44 -25.37 6.84
CA VAL A 51 10.48 -23.99 6.35
C VAL A 51 9.25 -23.20 6.75
N GLU A 52 9.42 -21.90 6.99
CA GLU A 52 8.30 -20.99 7.22
C GLU A 52 7.47 -20.81 5.94
N GLN A 53 6.18 -21.07 6.04
CA GLN A 53 5.18 -20.90 4.97
C GLN A 53 3.97 -20.10 5.48
N TRP A 54 3.23 -19.48 4.57
CA TRP A 54 2.12 -18.59 4.90
C TRP A 54 0.77 -19.18 4.53
N ILE A 55 -0.19 -19.01 5.44
CA ILE A 55 -1.59 -19.34 5.20
C ILE A 55 -2.50 -18.15 5.50
N LEU A 56 -3.60 -18.07 4.75
CA LEU A 56 -4.71 -17.16 4.95
C LEU A 56 -5.94 -17.98 5.32
N ILE A 57 -6.52 -17.71 6.49
CA ILE A 57 -7.70 -18.39 7.02
C ILE A 57 -8.84 -17.37 7.11
N ARG A 58 -9.98 -17.64 6.47
CA ARG A 58 -11.16 -16.79 6.53
C ARG A 58 -12.45 -17.61 6.61
N GLY A 59 -13.39 -17.23 7.46
CA GLY A 59 -14.70 -17.88 7.57
C GLY A 59 -15.64 -17.13 8.51
N ALA A 60 -16.90 -16.97 8.14
CA ALA A 60 -17.92 -16.26 8.91
C ALA A 60 -18.30 -16.99 10.21
N ASP A 61 -18.05 -18.30 10.27
CA ASP A 61 -18.29 -19.16 11.43
C ASP A 61 -17.17 -20.22 11.50
N THR A 62 -16.44 -20.28 12.61
CA THR A 62 -15.35 -21.25 12.82
C THR A 62 -15.83 -22.69 12.96
N THR A 63 -17.13 -22.93 13.12
CA THR A 63 -17.73 -24.28 13.15
C THR A 63 -18.06 -24.82 11.76
N ASN A 64 -17.99 -23.99 10.72
CA ASN A 64 -18.12 -24.45 9.34
C ASN A 64 -16.99 -25.43 8.96
N PRO A 65 -17.22 -26.32 7.99
CA PRO A 65 -16.18 -27.25 7.55
C PRO A 65 -14.98 -26.49 6.97
N VAL A 66 -13.78 -26.94 7.32
CA VAL A 66 -12.54 -26.35 6.77
C VAL A 66 -12.37 -26.75 5.32
N LEU A 67 -11.96 -25.81 4.46
CA LEU A 67 -11.64 -26.03 3.06
C LEU A 67 -10.20 -25.59 2.79
N LEU A 68 -9.30 -26.56 2.61
CA LEU A 68 -7.91 -26.32 2.25
C LEU A 68 -7.75 -26.23 0.73
N ARG A 69 -7.19 -25.11 0.26
CA ARG A 69 -7.00 -24.82 -1.16
C ARG A 69 -5.53 -24.93 -1.56
N LEU A 70 -5.24 -25.79 -2.52
CA LEU A 70 -3.91 -26.01 -3.11
C LEU A 70 -3.85 -25.31 -4.48
N HIS A 71 -3.09 -24.22 -4.57
CA HIS A 71 -2.97 -23.45 -5.81
C HIS A 71 -2.27 -24.20 -6.95
N GLY A 72 -2.53 -23.73 -8.18
CA GLY A 72 -1.92 -24.17 -9.42
C GLY A 72 -0.58 -23.51 -9.68
N GLY A 73 0.23 -24.11 -10.57
CA GLY A 73 1.66 -23.84 -10.74
C GLY A 73 2.43 -23.99 -9.41
N PRO A 74 3.49 -24.81 -9.32
CA PRO A 74 4.19 -24.98 -8.03
C PRO A 74 4.71 -23.66 -7.42
N GLY A 75 4.82 -22.58 -8.20
CA GLY A 75 5.11 -21.22 -7.72
C GLY A 75 3.99 -20.17 -7.87
N ALA A 76 2.82 -20.49 -8.46
CA ALA A 76 1.79 -19.49 -8.80
C ALA A 76 0.72 -19.36 -7.69
N ALA A 77 1.13 -18.82 -6.55
CA ALA A 77 0.28 -18.59 -5.39
C ALA A 77 -1.04 -17.86 -5.72
N GLU A 78 -2.15 -18.32 -5.16
CA GLU A 78 -3.49 -17.79 -5.44
C GLU A 78 -4.11 -17.02 -4.28
N MET A 79 -3.48 -17.00 -3.10
CA MET A 79 -3.92 -16.25 -1.93
C MET A 79 -4.39 -14.80 -2.23
N PRO A 80 -3.68 -13.98 -3.04
CA PRO A 80 -4.12 -12.60 -3.29
C PRO A 80 -5.38 -12.50 -4.16
N LEU A 81 -5.85 -13.61 -4.72
CA LEU A 81 -7.03 -13.69 -5.59
C LEU A 81 -8.25 -14.27 -4.86
N VAL A 82 -8.03 -15.19 -3.91
CA VAL A 82 -9.12 -15.95 -3.25
C VAL A 82 -10.16 -15.04 -2.61
N HIS A 83 -9.74 -14.07 -1.79
CA HIS A 83 -10.68 -13.18 -1.11
C HIS A 83 -11.52 -12.36 -2.11
N ARG A 84 -10.94 -11.94 -3.24
CA ARG A 84 -11.66 -11.14 -4.24
C ARG A 84 -12.70 -11.94 -5.02
N TYR A 85 -12.37 -13.16 -5.43
CA TYR A 85 -13.19 -13.94 -6.36
C TYR A 85 -14.03 -15.02 -5.65
N ASN A 86 -13.64 -15.43 -4.45
CA ASN A 86 -14.24 -16.55 -3.74
C ASN A 86 -14.55 -16.23 -2.27
N GLY A 87 -14.58 -14.95 -1.88
CA GLY A 87 -14.96 -14.53 -0.53
C GLY A 87 -16.40 -14.92 -0.14
N ASN A 88 -17.26 -15.18 -1.13
CA ASN A 88 -18.60 -15.71 -0.94
C ASN A 88 -18.63 -17.17 -0.42
N LEU A 89 -17.50 -17.89 -0.41
CA LEU A 89 -17.39 -19.20 0.24
C LEU A 89 -17.19 -19.08 1.75
N GLU A 90 -16.73 -17.93 2.25
CA GLU A 90 -16.42 -17.71 3.67
C GLU A 90 -17.67 -17.83 4.56
N ASP A 91 -18.87 -17.64 4.00
CA ASP A 91 -20.15 -17.82 4.71
C ASP A 91 -20.47 -19.29 5.01
N HIS A 92 -19.83 -20.22 4.31
CA HIS A 92 -20.18 -21.65 4.33
C HIS A 92 -19.02 -22.58 4.70
N PHE A 93 -17.79 -22.09 4.62
CA PHE A 93 -16.56 -22.81 4.90
C PHE A 93 -15.60 -21.92 5.70
N VAL A 94 -14.72 -22.55 6.47
CA VAL A 94 -13.45 -21.92 6.86
C VAL A 94 -12.46 -22.14 5.71
N VAL A 95 -12.32 -21.12 4.85
CA VAL A 95 -11.48 -21.18 3.65
C VAL A 95 -10.02 -20.92 4.03
N VAL A 96 -9.15 -21.86 3.68
CA VAL A 96 -7.71 -21.78 3.90
C VAL A 96 -6.99 -21.71 2.56
N ALA A 97 -6.42 -20.54 2.24
CA ALA A 97 -5.53 -20.36 1.10
C ALA A 97 -4.08 -20.43 1.59
N TRP A 98 -3.32 -21.37 1.03
CA TRP A 98 -1.92 -21.60 1.40
C TRP A 98 -1.01 -21.15 0.27
N ASP A 99 -0.01 -20.31 0.57
CA ASP A 99 1.11 -20.09 -0.34
C ASP A 99 2.12 -21.22 -0.12
N GLN A 100 2.15 -22.19 -1.05
CA GLN A 100 3.02 -23.36 -0.95
C GLN A 100 4.51 -22.96 -0.97
N ARG A 101 5.40 -23.87 -0.57
CA ARG A 101 6.85 -23.60 -0.53
C ARG A 101 7.35 -23.01 -1.85
N GLY A 102 8.13 -21.94 -1.76
CA GLY A 102 8.65 -21.26 -2.95
C GLY A 102 7.62 -20.43 -3.73
N ALA A 103 6.37 -20.33 -3.28
CA ALA A 103 5.32 -19.51 -3.89
C ALA A 103 4.93 -18.32 -2.99
N GLY A 104 4.43 -17.24 -3.60
CA GLY A 104 3.81 -16.12 -2.88
C GLY A 104 4.68 -15.57 -1.74
N LYS A 105 4.09 -15.43 -0.56
CA LYS A 105 4.76 -14.99 0.67
C LYS A 105 5.76 -16.02 1.22
N SER A 106 5.60 -17.30 0.87
CA SER A 106 6.50 -18.40 1.23
C SER A 106 7.75 -18.47 0.33
N ASN A 107 7.84 -17.64 -0.72
CA ASN A 107 9.03 -17.49 -1.56
C ASN A 107 10.04 -16.51 -0.95
N ARG A 108 10.72 -16.93 0.12
CA ARG A 108 11.72 -16.10 0.81
C ARG A 108 12.97 -15.87 -0.06
N ARG A 109 13.71 -14.79 0.24
CA ARG A 109 15.01 -14.53 -0.40
C ARG A 109 15.97 -15.67 -0.06
N GLY A 110 16.62 -16.25 -1.08
CA GLY A 110 17.51 -17.40 -0.89
C GLY A 110 16.77 -18.71 -0.61
N PHE A 111 15.50 -18.81 -1.02
CA PHE A 111 14.76 -20.08 -0.99
C PHE A 111 15.53 -21.16 -1.77
N ASP A 112 15.66 -22.34 -1.16
CA ASP A 112 16.34 -23.48 -1.77
C ASP A 112 15.39 -24.21 -2.73
N GLU A 113 15.61 -24.02 -4.02
CA GLU A 113 14.80 -24.62 -5.07
C GLU A 113 14.98 -26.15 -5.12
N ALA A 114 16.08 -26.70 -4.61
CA ALA A 114 16.28 -28.15 -4.54
C ALA A 114 15.29 -28.83 -3.57
N SER A 115 14.70 -28.08 -2.63
CA SER A 115 13.65 -28.56 -1.73
C SER A 115 12.28 -28.70 -2.40
N MET A 116 12.13 -28.24 -3.65
CA MET A 116 10.90 -28.41 -4.42
C MET A 116 10.88 -29.82 -5.02
N THR A 117 10.30 -30.78 -4.29
CA THR A 117 10.05 -32.15 -4.76
C THR A 117 8.60 -32.51 -4.51
N LEU A 118 8.01 -33.40 -5.32
CA LEU A 118 6.62 -33.80 -5.17
C LEU A 118 6.35 -34.34 -3.76
N GLU A 119 7.22 -35.21 -3.24
CA GLU A 119 7.08 -35.76 -1.89
C GLU A 119 7.18 -34.68 -0.80
N GLN A 120 8.04 -33.67 -0.94
CA GLN A 120 8.09 -32.59 0.03
C GLN A 120 6.81 -31.74 0.02
N PHE A 121 6.25 -31.43 -1.15
CA PHE A 121 4.95 -30.73 -1.22
C PHE A 121 3.81 -31.55 -0.60
N LEU A 122 3.80 -32.88 -0.78
CA LEU A 122 2.81 -33.77 -0.17
C LEU A 122 2.95 -33.79 1.36
N GLN A 123 4.18 -33.86 1.88
CA GLN A 123 4.44 -33.81 3.32
C GLN A 123 3.95 -32.50 3.93
N ASP A 124 4.33 -31.35 3.36
CA ASP A 124 3.88 -30.04 3.84
C ASP A 124 2.35 -29.91 3.86
N ALA A 125 1.70 -30.40 2.81
CA ALA A 125 0.26 -30.32 2.66
C ALA A 125 -0.47 -31.21 3.68
N HIS A 126 0.11 -32.38 4.01
CA HIS A 126 -0.42 -33.26 5.04
C HIS A 126 -0.19 -32.68 6.45
N GLU A 127 0.99 -32.14 6.73
CA GLU A 127 1.28 -31.41 7.99
C GLU A 127 0.28 -30.26 8.19
N LEU A 128 0.00 -29.48 7.15
CA LEU A 128 -1.00 -28.41 7.19
C LEU A 128 -2.41 -28.98 7.43
N THR A 129 -2.77 -30.09 6.79
CA THR A 129 -4.06 -30.76 7.01
C THR A 129 -4.25 -31.16 8.46
N LEU A 130 -3.25 -31.82 9.06
CA LEU A 130 -3.29 -32.22 10.47
C LEU A 130 -3.35 -31.00 11.41
N HIS A 131 -2.60 -29.93 11.10
CA HIS A 131 -2.66 -28.68 11.86
C HIS A 131 -4.06 -28.07 11.83
N LEU A 132 -4.71 -28.01 10.67
CA LEU A 132 -6.05 -27.44 10.51
C LEU A 132 -7.12 -28.29 11.21
N LYS A 133 -7.07 -29.62 11.07
CA LYS A 133 -7.95 -30.54 11.79
C LYS A 133 -7.88 -30.32 13.30
N ALA A 134 -6.66 -30.31 13.85
CA ALA A 134 -6.44 -30.10 15.28
C ALA A 134 -6.94 -28.71 15.74
N ARG A 135 -6.68 -27.66 14.94
CA ARG A 135 -7.06 -26.29 15.26
C ARG A 135 -8.56 -26.07 15.32
N PHE A 136 -9.30 -26.67 14.39
CA PHE A 136 -10.75 -26.48 14.29
C PHE A 136 -11.55 -27.63 14.92
N GLY A 137 -10.88 -28.62 15.52
CA GLY A 137 -11.50 -29.76 16.15
C GLY A 137 -12.35 -30.59 15.19
N GLN A 138 -11.90 -30.76 13.94
CA GLN A 138 -12.61 -31.52 12.91
C GLN A 138 -11.85 -32.81 12.59
N GLU A 139 -12.56 -33.93 12.47
CA GLU A 139 -11.95 -35.19 12.06
C GLU A 139 -11.60 -35.19 10.57
N ARG A 140 -12.29 -34.39 9.76
CA ARG A 140 -12.11 -34.30 8.31
C ARG A 140 -12.25 -32.88 7.79
N ILE A 141 -11.51 -32.56 6.71
CA ILE A 141 -11.59 -31.28 6.01
C ILE A 141 -11.88 -31.48 4.51
N TYR A 142 -12.25 -30.42 3.78
CA TYR A 142 -12.32 -30.44 2.32
C TYR A 142 -10.97 -30.12 1.71
N LEU A 143 -10.62 -30.82 0.63
CA LEU A 143 -9.38 -30.59 -0.11
C LEU A 143 -9.69 -30.19 -1.55
N VAL A 144 -9.28 -28.97 -1.92
CA VAL A 144 -9.52 -28.42 -3.25
C VAL A 144 -8.18 -28.12 -3.92
N GLY A 145 -7.86 -28.84 -4.99
CA GLY A 145 -6.68 -28.59 -5.81
C GLY A 145 -7.02 -27.80 -7.07
N HIS A 146 -6.11 -26.94 -7.53
CA HIS A 146 -6.18 -26.30 -8.85
C HIS A 146 -4.93 -26.63 -9.67
N SER A 147 -5.08 -27.09 -10.91
CA SER A 147 -3.95 -27.36 -11.82
C SER A 147 -2.86 -28.21 -11.13
N TRP A 148 -1.63 -27.74 -10.98
CA TRP A 148 -0.59 -28.40 -10.16
C TRP A 148 -1.10 -28.88 -8.78
N GLY A 149 -1.88 -28.08 -8.06
CA GLY A 149 -2.42 -28.45 -6.75
C GLY A 149 -3.36 -29.67 -6.80
N THR A 150 -3.91 -30.03 -7.96
CA THR A 150 -4.70 -31.27 -8.09
C THR A 150 -3.82 -32.51 -7.97
N GLN A 151 -2.54 -32.41 -8.32
CA GLN A 151 -1.58 -33.49 -8.14
C GLN A 151 -1.31 -33.84 -6.70
N LEU A 152 -1.20 -32.79 -5.88
CA LEU A 152 -1.04 -32.91 -4.45
C LEU A 152 -2.34 -33.44 -3.84
N GLY A 153 -3.45 -32.78 -4.16
CA GLY A 153 -4.73 -33.07 -3.53
C GLY A 153 -5.22 -34.50 -3.76
N ILE A 154 -5.16 -35.00 -5.00
CA ILE A 154 -5.68 -36.35 -5.29
C ILE A 154 -4.83 -37.44 -4.63
N ARG A 155 -3.51 -37.25 -4.56
CA ARG A 155 -2.60 -38.18 -3.89
C ARG A 155 -2.76 -38.16 -2.37
N LEU A 156 -2.98 -36.98 -1.79
CA LEU A 156 -3.29 -36.87 -0.36
C LEU A 156 -4.60 -37.58 -0.03
N ALA A 157 -5.65 -37.36 -0.82
CA ALA A 157 -6.93 -38.04 -0.66
C ALA A 157 -6.81 -39.57 -0.80
N ALA A 158 -5.90 -40.06 -1.66
CA ALA A 158 -5.60 -41.48 -1.80
C ALA A 158 -4.78 -42.06 -0.63
N ARG A 159 -3.80 -41.31 -0.11
CA ARG A 159 -2.89 -41.75 0.95
C ARG A 159 -3.50 -41.64 2.36
N HIS A 160 -4.36 -40.64 2.56
CA HIS A 160 -4.96 -40.29 3.84
C HIS A 160 -6.47 -40.03 3.71
N PRO A 161 -7.26 -40.99 3.20
CA PRO A 161 -8.70 -40.82 3.00
C PRO A 161 -9.44 -40.48 4.31
N GLU A 162 -8.91 -40.88 5.46
CA GLU A 162 -9.44 -40.57 6.79
C GLU A 162 -9.47 -39.08 7.13
N ASP A 163 -8.65 -38.25 6.47
CA ASP A 163 -8.50 -36.83 6.75
C ASP A 163 -9.46 -35.94 5.97
N TYR A 164 -10.19 -36.48 4.98
CA TYR A 164 -10.93 -35.66 4.03
C TYR A 164 -12.41 -36.06 3.88
N TRP A 165 -13.29 -35.05 3.83
CA TRP A 165 -14.70 -35.24 3.49
C TRP A 165 -14.91 -35.56 2.02
N ALA A 166 -14.20 -34.82 1.16
CA ALA A 166 -14.21 -35.01 -0.27
C ALA A 166 -12.98 -34.34 -0.89
N TYR A 167 -12.60 -34.84 -2.07
CA TYR A 167 -11.62 -34.23 -2.95
C TYR A 167 -12.32 -33.45 -4.07
N VAL A 168 -11.83 -32.25 -4.37
CA VAL A 168 -12.27 -31.46 -5.52
C VAL A 168 -11.06 -31.08 -6.38
N GLY A 169 -11.00 -31.63 -7.58
CA GLY A 169 -9.96 -31.31 -8.58
C GLY A 169 -10.45 -30.25 -9.56
N MET A 170 -9.91 -29.03 -9.49
CA MET A 170 -10.18 -27.96 -10.46
C MET A 170 -9.09 -27.93 -11.53
N ALA A 171 -9.46 -27.96 -12.81
CA ALA A 171 -8.50 -28.06 -13.90
C ALA A 171 -7.54 -29.24 -13.66
N GLN A 172 -8.13 -30.45 -13.54
CA GLN A 172 -7.45 -31.65 -13.08
C GLN A 172 -6.35 -32.08 -14.06
N LEU A 173 -5.10 -32.12 -13.55
CA LEU A 173 -3.99 -32.71 -14.28
C LEU A 173 -4.05 -34.25 -14.18
N VAL A 174 -4.42 -34.90 -15.28
CA VAL A 174 -4.62 -36.37 -15.35
C VAL A 174 -3.37 -37.08 -15.87
N ASN A 175 -2.87 -36.64 -17.02
CA ASN A 175 -1.70 -37.19 -17.68
C ASN A 175 -1.05 -36.08 -18.54
N GLN A 176 0.18 -35.72 -18.21
CA GLN A 176 0.85 -34.52 -18.77
C GLN A 176 1.15 -34.68 -20.26
N GLU A 177 1.64 -35.86 -20.66
CA GLU A 177 2.02 -36.16 -22.04
C GLU A 177 0.77 -36.27 -22.93
N ARG A 178 -0.20 -37.11 -22.55
CA ARG A 178 -1.47 -37.25 -23.29
C ARG A 178 -2.20 -35.92 -23.38
N GLY A 179 -2.17 -35.11 -22.31
CA GLY A 179 -2.77 -33.78 -22.28
C GLY A 179 -2.13 -32.85 -23.32
N SER A 180 -0.80 -32.85 -23.39
CA SER A 180 -0.06 -32.06 -24.38
C SER A 180 -0.38 -32.47 -25.81
N HIS A 181 -0.57 -33.77 -26.09
CA HIS A 181 -0.99 -34.24 -27.42
C HIS A 181 -2.39 -33.75 -27.80
N VAL A 182 -3.36 -33.83 -26.88
CA VAL A 182 -4.73 -33.33 -27.11
C VAL A 182 -4.71 -31.82 -27.37
N ALA A 183 -3.97 -31.06 -26.56
CA ALA A 183 -3.83 -29.62 -26.71
C ALA A 183 -3.14 -29.23 -28.03
N HIS A 184 -2.13 -30.00 -28.45
CA HIS A 184 -1.38 -29.75 -29.67
C HIS A 184 -2.25 -30.00 -30.91
N ALA A 185 -3.00 -31.10 -30.93
CA ALA A 185 -3.94 -31.39 -32.00
C ALA A 185 -5.00 -30.28 -32.12
N TRP A 186 -5.63 -29.91 -31.00
CA TRP A 186 -6.61 -28.83 -30.95
C TRP A 186 -6.04 -27.49 -31.45
N LEU A 187 -4.86 -27.10 -30.97
CA LEU A 187 -4.23 -25.85 -31.38
C LEU A 187 -3.90 -25.85 -32.87
N SER A 188 -3.40 -26.97 -33.40
CA SER A 188 -3.10 -27.13 -34.82
C SER A 188 -4.34 -26.94 -35.68
N ASP A 189 -5.44 -27.60 -35.32
CA ASP A 189 -6.71 -27.48 -36.04
C ASP A 189 -7.28 -26.06 -35.94
N ARG A 190 -7.24 -25.46 -34.75
CA ARG A 190 -7.72 -24.09 -34.52
C ARG A 190 -6.95 -23.05 -35.36
N LEU A 191 -5.62 -23.17 -35.41
CA LEU A 191 -4.79 -22.26 -36.20
C LEU A 191 -5.02 -22.42 -37.71
N ARG A 192 -5.33 -23.64 -38.18
CA ARG A 192 -5.74 -23.87 -39.58
C ARG A 192 -7.10 -23.25 -39.88
N GLU A 193 -8.10 -23.48 -39.03
CA GLU A 193 -9.45 -22.93 -39.18
C GLU A 193 -9.45 -21.39 -39.21
N GLU A 194 -8.64 -20.76 -38.36
CA GLU A 194 -8.50 -19.30 -38.30
C GLU A 194 -7.56 -18.71 -39.36
N GLY A 195 -6.93 -19.54 -40.20
CA GLY A 195 -6.00 -19.08 -41.24
C GLY A 195 -4.69 -18.47 -40.70
N ARG A 196 -4.26 -18.83 -39.49
CA ARG A 196 -3.07 -18.27 -38.82
C ARG A 196 -1.77 -18.98 -39.23
N ALA A 197 -1.41 -18.87 -40.50
CA ALA A 197 -0.26 -19.58 -41.09
C ALA A 197 1.08 -19.37 -40.34
N ARG A 198 1.34 -18.16 -39.81
CA ARG A 198 2.58 -17.87 -39.07
C ARG A 198 2.63 -18.57 -37.72
N ASP A 199 1.52 -18.63 -36.99
CA ASP A 199 1.46 -19.29 -35.69
C ASP A 199 1.47 -20.81 -35.87
N LEU A 200 0.85 -21.32 -36.94
CA LEU A 200 0.94 -22.74 -37.30
C LEU A 200 2.39 -23.14 -37.60
N ALA A 201 3.13 -22.36 -38.40
CA ALA A 201 4.54 -22.63 -38.67
C ALA A 201 5.41 -22.59 -37.41
N ARG A 202 5.09 -21.71 -36.44
CA ARG A 202 5.75 -21.70 -35.12
C ARG A 202 5.46 -22.96 -34.33
N LEU A 203 4.22 -23.44 -34.34
CA LEU A 203 3.83 -24.69 -33.66
C LEU A 203 4.57 -25.87 -34.28
N GLU A 204 4.59 -25.97 -35.61
CA GLU A 204 5.30 -27.03 -36.35
C GLU A 204 6.82 -27.00 -36.07
N ALA A 205 7.40 -25.82 -35.92
CA ALA A 205 8.82 -25.66 -35.57
C ALA A 205 9.15 -26.12 -34.13
N LEU A 206 8.19 -26.09 -33.19
CA LEU A 206 8.38 -26.66 -31.85
C LEU A 206 8.37 -28.20 -31.87
N GLY A 207 7.79 -28.80 -32.91
CA GLY A 207 7.57 -30.24 -33.00
C GLY A 207 6.40 -30.73 -32.12
N PRO A 208 6.03 -32.02 -32.24
CA PRO A 208 4.99 -32.60 -31.42
C PRO A 208 5.49 -32.85 -29.97
N PRO A 209 4.58 -32.92 -28.98
CA PRO A 209 4.89 -33.42 -27.64
C PRO A 209 5.43 -34.88 -27.70
N PRO A 210 6.15 -35.36 -26.66
CA PRO A 210 6.51 -34.63 -25.44
C PRO A 210 7.59 -33.57 -25.69
N PHE A 211 7.54 -32.47 -24.93
CA PHE A 211 8.54 -31.40 -24.98
C PHE A 211 9.61 -31.64 -23.90
N PRO A 212 10.84 -32.08 -24.27
CA PRO A 212 11.87 -32.37 -23.26
C PRO A 212 12.35 -31.09 -22.57
N ASP A 213 12.49 -30.00 -23.33
CA ASP A 213 12.87 -28.69 -22.82
C ASP A 213 11.65 -27.94 -22.25
N HIS A 214 11.80 -27.42 -21.03
CA HIS A 214 10.73 -26.68 -20.37
C HIS A 214 10.35 -25.41 -21.13
N ALA A 215 11.31 -24.74 -21.77
CA ALA A 215 11.03 -23.49 -22.47
C ALA A 215 10.19 -23.73 -23.74
N ASP A 216 10.36 -24.88 -24.42
CA ASP A 216 9.47 -25.31 -25.50
C ASP A 216 8.05 -25.56 -25.02
N TYR A 217 7.88 -26.27 -23.90
CA TYR A 217 6.56 -26.45 -23.28
C TYR A 217 5.90 -25.10 -22.93
N VAL A 218 6.65 -24.18 -22.32
CA VAL A 218 6.13 -22.84 -21.98
C VAL A 218 5.76 -22.05 -23.23
N ARG A 219 6.55 -22.13 -24.31
CA ARG A 219 6.22 -21.51 -25.61
C ARG A 219 4.92 -22.08 -26.15
N PHE A 220 4.77 -23.41 -26.14
CA PHE A 220 3.56 -24.10 -26.58
C PHE A 220 2.33 -23.69 -25.76
N MET A 221 2.42 -23.68 -24.42
CA MET A 221 1.32 -23.27 -23.54
C MET A 221 0.90 -21.80 -23.73
N ARG A 222 1.84 -20.90 -24.05
CA ARG A 222 1.50 -19.52 -24.40
C ARG A 222 0.69 -19.43 -25.70
N MET A 223 0.92 -20.32 -26.65
CA MET A 223 0.14 -20.38 -27.88
C MET A 223 -1.27 -20.91 -27.60
N VAL A 224 -1.40 -21.94 -26.75
CA VAL A 224 -2.70 -22.44 -26.27
C VAL A 224 -3.49 -21.34 -25.56
N ASP A 225 -2.84 -20.61 -24.65
CA ASP A 225 -3.43 -19.48 -23.92
C ASP A 225 -3.91 -18.37 -24.87
N ALA A 226 -3.09 -18.00 -25.86
CA ALA A 226 -3.44 -16.98 -26.85
C ALA A 226 -4.66 -17.34 -27.73
N GLN A 227 -5.01 -18.63 -27.83
CA GLN A 227 -6.21 -19.12 -28.52
C GLN A 227 -7.39 -19.37 -27.57
N GLY A 228 -7.28 -18.98 -26.29
CA GLY A 228 -8.34 -19.12 -25.30
C GLY A 228 -8.47 -20.51 -24.67
N GLY A 229 -7.45 -21.36 -24.85
CA GLY A 229 -7.38 -22.71 -24.25
C GLY A 229 -6.70 -22.75 -22.88
N GLY A 230 -6.21 -21.61 -22.39
CA GLY A 230 -5.40 -21.48 -21.18
C GLY A 230 -6.08 -20.69 -20.05
N MET A 231 -5.39 -19.69 -19.51
CA MET A 231 -5.87 -18.85 -18.43
C MET A 231 -7.03 -17.96 -18.88
N ASP A 232 -8.13 -17.95 -18.13
CA ASP A 232 -9.32 -17.15 -18.48
C ASP A 232 -9.14 -15.65 -18.24
N VAL A 233 -8.21 -15.29 -17.36
CA VAL A 233 -8.00 -13.93 -16.89
C VAL A 233 -6.60 -13.49 -17.23
N GLY A 234 -6.49 -12.47 -18.10
CA GLY A 234 -5.20 -11.91 -18.50
C GLY A 234 -4.39 -11.35 -17.34
N PHE A 235 -3.06 -11.43 -17.46
CA PHE A 235 -2.10 -11.05 -16.43
C PHE A 235 -2.32 -9.65 -15.84
N GLY A 236 -2.70 -8.66 -16.66
CA GLY A 236 -2.97 -7.29 -16.17
C GLY A 236 -4.10 -7.23 -15.13
N ARG A 237 -5.16 -8.02 -15.31
CA ARG A 237 -6.30 -8.08 -14.37
C ARG A 237 -5.93 -8.84 -13.09
N LEU A 238 -5.09 -9.88 -13.19
CA LEU A 238 -4.53 -10.59 -12.05
C LEU A 238 -3.58 -9.70 -11.23
N ALA A 239 -2.67 -9.00 -11.89
CA ALA A 239 -1.74 -8.06 -11.26
C ALA A 239 -2.50 -6.92 -10.54
N TRP A 240 -3.56 -6.40 -11.16
CA TRP A 240 -4.41 -5.38 -10.53
C TRP A 240 -5.19 -5.90 -9.33
N ALA A 241 -5.67 -7.15 -9.39
CA ALA A 241 -6.31 -7.81 -8.24
C ALA A 241 -5.31 -8.00 -7.09
N ALA A 242 -4.10 -8.50 -7.39
CA ALA A 242 -3.06 -8.72 -6.41
C ALA A 242 -2.57 -7.42 -5.77
N LEU A 243 -2.42 -6.33 -6.53
CA LEU A 243 -2.06 -5.02 -5.99
C LEU A 243 -3.08 -4.47 -4.98
N ARG A 244 -4.35 -4.89 -5.10
CA ARG A 244 -5.44 -4.49 -4.21
C ARG A 244 -5.66 -5.45 -3.04
N ALA A 245 -4.95 -6.59 -3.00
CA ALA A 245 -5.11 -7.58 -1.95
C ALA A 245 -4.49 -7.06 -0.63
N PRO A 246 -5.28 -6.88 0.45
CA PRO A 246 -4.74 -6.39 1.72
C PRO A 246 -3.74 -7.35 2.38
N GLU A 247 -3.77 -8.63 2.00
CA GLU A 247 -2.89 -9.69 2.49
C GLU A 247 -1.47 -9.66 1.87
N TYR A 248 -1.24 -8.84 0.85
CA TYR A 248 0.03 -8.74 0.13
C TYR A 248 0.63 -7.34 0.20
N THR A 249 1.88 -7.25 0.65
CA THR A 249 2.68 -6.02 0.56
C THR A 249 3.40 -5.91 -0.79
N LEU A 250 3.96 -4.75 -1.14
CA LEU A 250 4.77 -4.60 -2.37
C LEU A 250 5.95 -5.60 -2.43
N PRO A 251 6.72 -5.83 -1.34
CA PRO A 251 7.72 -6.90 -1.32
C PRO A 251 7.11 -8.30 -1.54
N ASP A 252 5.93 -8.59 -1.00
CA ASP A 252 5.26 -9.87 -1.22
C ASP A 252 4.83 -10.04 -2.68
N LEU A 253 4.42 -8.97 -3.35
CA LEU A 253 4.11 -9.00 -4.80
C LEU A 253 5.36 -9.30 -5.65
N ALA A 254 6.52 -8.80 -5.25
CA ALA A 254 7.78 -9.16 -5.93
C ALA A 254 8.11 -10.65 -5.73
N ARG A 255 7.88 -11.20 -4.53
CA ARG A 255 8.06 -12.64 -4.24
C ARG A 255 7.05 -13.51 -4.98
N TRP A 256 5.80 -13.05 -5.07
CA TRP A 256 4.72 -13.67 -5.84
C TRP A 256 5.10 -13.82 -7.30
N LEU A 257 5.54 -12.73 -7.94
CA LEU A 257 6.04 -12.76 -9.32
C LEU A 257 7.28 -13.65 -9.47
N GLY A 258 8.19 -13.61 -8.50
CA GLY A 258 9.37 -14.48 -8.49
C GLY A 258 9.01 -15.96 -8.46
N GLY A 259 8.02 -16.36 -7.66
CA GLY A 259 7.53 -17.74 -7.59
C GLY A 259 6.83 -18.15 -8.87
N ALA A 260 5.92 -17.31 -9.38
CA ALA A 260 5.20 -17.56 -10.61
C ALA A 260 6.14 -17.71 -11.82
N ASN A 261 7.19 -16.89 -11.90
CA ASN A 261 8.21 -16.97 -12.96
C ASN A 261 9.10 -18.21 -12.84
N ARG A 262 9.38 -18.68 -11.62
CA ARG A 262 10.12 -19.94 -11.40
C ARG A 262 9.31 -21.14 -11.90
N GLY A 263 8.01 -21.14 -11.65
CA GLY A 263 7.13 -22.26 -12.00
C GLY A 263 7.62 -23.55 -11.34
N SER A 264 7.73 -24.63 -12.13
CA SER A 264 8.26 -25.94 -11.71
C SER A 264 9.76 -25.95 -11.44
N GLY A 265 10.52 -24.97 -11.95
CA GLY A 265 11.97 -24.88 -11.74
C GLY A 265 12.68 -26.23 -11.93
N PRO A 266 13.41 -26.74 -10.92
CA PRO A 266 14.13 -28.01 -11.02
C PRO A 266 13.22 -29.23 -11.13
N MET A 267 11.94 -29.15 -10.71
CA MET A 267 10.99 -30.26 -10.79
C MET A 267 10.64 -30.65 -12.22
N TRP A 268 10.82 -29.77 -13.21
CA TRP A 268 10.47 -30.10 -14.60
C TRP A 268 11.16 -31.37 -15.10
N ASN A 269 12.40 -31.60 -14.67
CA ASN A 269 13.19 -32.77 -15.06
C ASN A 269 13.00 -33.95 -14.10
N ALA A 270 12.18 -33.82 -13.06
CA ALA A 270 11.89 -34.90 -12.12
C ALA A 270 10.87 -35.87 -12.77
N PRO A 271 11.17 -37.18 -12.87
CA PRO A 271 10.26 -38.15 -13.49
C PRO A 271 8.86 -38.15 -12.87
N ASP A 272 8.80 -38.01 -11.56
CA ASP A 272 7.60 -37.95 -10.73
C ASP A 272 6.74 -36.70 -10.95
N TYR A 273 7.30 -35.64 -11.55
CA TYR A 273 6.55 -34.48 -12.02
C TYR A 273 6.11 -34.60 -13.48
N ARG A 274 7.03 -35.00 -14.37
CA ARG A 274 6.81 -34.99 -15.83
C ARG A 274 6.02 -36.20 -16.32
N ASP A 275 6.36 -37.39 -15.84
CA ASP A 275 5.83 -38.66 -16.34
C ASP A 275 4.56 -39.06 -15.53
N HIS A 276 3.82 -38.05 -15.11
CA HIS A 276 2.65 -38.17 -14.27
C HIS A 276 1.49 -38.87 -15.01
N ASP A 277 0.92 -39.90 -14.38
CA ASP A 277 -0.20 -40.68 -14.92
C ASP A 277 -1.17 -41.15 -13.81
N LEU A 278 -2.35 -40.51 -13.70
CA LEU A 278 -3.34 -40.91 -12.68
C LEU A 278 -3.99 -42.27 -12.94
N PHE A 279 -4.07 -42.72 -14.20
CA PHE A 279 -4.67 -44.02 -14.52
C PHE A 279 -3.93 -45.17 -13.82
N ARG A 280 -2.61 -45.02 -13.64
CA ARG A 280 -1.76 -45.98 -12.92
C ARG A 280 -1.52 -45.57 -11.47
N GLY A 281 -1.33 -44.28 -11.22
CA GLY A 281 -0.91 -43.78 -9.91
C GLY A 281 -2.02 -43.70 -8.87
N VAL A 282 -3.26 -43.40 -9.28
CA VAL A 282 -4.42 -43.27 -8.39
C VAL A 282 -5.66 -43.86 -9.07
N PRO A 283 -5.76 -45.19 -9.24
CA PRO A 283 -6.93 -45.82 -9.85
C PRO A 283 -8.17 -45.82 -8.94
N ARG A 284 -7.98 -45.53 -7.64
CA ARG A 284 -9.01 -45.60 -6.61
C ARG A 284 -8.87 -44.46 -5.58
N LEU A 285 -10.00 -43.96 -5.10
CA LEU A 285 -10.13 -43.07 -3.94
C LEU A 285 -11.19 -43.62 -2.99
N ASP A 286 -10.92 -43.60 -1.68
CA ASP A 286 -11.91 -44.00 -0.67
C ASP A 286 -12.75 -42.82 -0.15
N VAL A 287 -12.67 -41.66 -0.81
CA VAL A 287 -13.47 -40.46 -0.53
C VAL A 287 -14.23 -40.01 -1.80
N PRO A 288 -15.36 -39.30 -1.68
CA PRO A 288 -16.01 -38.66 -2.82
C PRO A 288 -15.07 -37.72 -3.59
N ALA A 289 -15.09 -37.76 -4.93
CA ALA A 289 -14.12 -37.07 -5.77
C ALA A 289 -14.74 -36.33 -6.97
N TYR A 290 -14.84 -35.00 -6.86
CA TYR A 290 -15.49 -34.13 -7.84
C TYR A 290 -14.47 -33.44 -8.75
N PHE A 291 -14.76 -33.32 -10.04
CA PHE A 291 -13.87 -32.69 -11.02
C PHE A 291 -14.51 -31.45 -11.64
N PHE A 292 -13.91 -30.28 -11.41
CA PHE A 292 -14.39 -29.00 -11.93
C PHE A 292 -13.52 -28.62 -13.13
N ALA A 293 -14.11 -28.60 -14.32
CA ALA A 293 -13.35 -28.43 -15.56
C ALA A 293 -13.99 -27.37 -16.45
N GLY A 294 -13.17 -26.43 -16.96
CA GLY A 294 -13.61 -25.50 -17.98
C GLY A 294 -13.87 -26.20 -19.30
N ARG A 295 -14.92 -25.79 -20.01
CA ARG A 295 -15.29 -26.31 -21.33
C ARG A 295 -14.16 -26.15 -22.34
N ARG A 296 -13.38 -25.07 -22.22
CA ARG A 296 -12.30 -24.69 -23.15
C ARG A 296 -10.91 -24.94 -22.57
N ASP A 297 -10.78 -25.71 -21.49
CA ASP A 297 -9.47 -25.97 -20.90
C ASP A 297 -8.69 -26.97 -21.78
N TYR A 298 -7.61 -26.50 -22.39
CA TYR A 298 -6.64 -27.30 -23.13
C TYR A 298 -5.26 -27.29 -22.47
N ASN A 299 -5.12 -26.65 -21.30
CA ASN A 299 -3.95 -26.83 -20.45
C ASN A 299 -4.08 -28.14 -19.66
N THR A 300 -5.28 -28.40 -19.16
CA THR A 300 -5.70 -29.69 -18.59
C THR A 300 -6.97 -30.20 -19.29
N PRO A 301 -6.83 -30.92 -20.42
CA PRO A 301 -7.96 -31.21 -21.31
C PRO A 301 -9.13 -31.93 -20.66
N LEU A 302 -10.33 -31.35 -20.78
CA LEU A 302 -11.60 -31.92 -20.28
C LEU A 302 -11.83 -33.37 -20.73
N ALA A 303 -11.40 -33.73 -21.94
CA ALA A 303 -11.53 -35.10 -22.46
C ALA A 303 -10.84 -36.14 -21.56
N LEU A 304 -9.62 -35.85 -21.09
CA LEU A 304 -8.89 -36.74 -20.20
C LEU A 304 -9.47 -36.76 -18.79
N VAL A 305 -9.99 -35.63 -18.31
CA VAL A 305 -10.68 -35.56 -17.02
C VAL A 305 -11.91 -36.47 -17.03
N ARG A 306 -12.70 -36.46 -18.10
CA ARG A 306 -13.86 -37.35 -18.27
C ARG A 306 -13.45 -38.82 -18.32
N GLU A 307 -12.46 -39.15 -19.16
CA GLU A 307 -11.95 -40.52 -19.27
C GLU A 307 -11.47 -41.06 -17.93
N TYR A 308 -10.74 -40.24 -17.15
CA TYR A 308 -10.28 -40.63 -15.83
C TYR A 308 -11.43 -40.78 -14.83
N ALA A 309 -12.39 -39.86 -14.81
CA ALA A 309 -13.55 -39.92 -13.92
C ALA A 309 -14.43 -41.17 -14.17
N GLU A 310 -14.50 -41.65 -15.41
CA GLU A 310 -15.23 -42.87 -15.77
C GLU A 310 -14.59 -44.14 -15.19
N VAL A 311 -13.25 -44.21 -15.22
CA VAL A 311 -12.51 -45.41 -14.78
C VAL A 311 -12.09 -45.37 -13.31
N LEU A 312 -12.12 -44.20 -12.67
CA LEU A 312 -11.80 -44.04 -11.26
C LEU A 312 -12.79 -44.82 -10.38
N GLU A 313 -12.26 -45.64 -9.48
CA GLU A 313 -13.05 -46.25 -8.41
C GLU A 313 -13.19 -45.26 -7.24
N ALA A 314 -14.40 -44.83 -6.93
CA ALA A 314 -14.66 -43.99 -5.75
C ALA A 314 -16.06 -44.27 -5.17
N PRO A 315 -16.28 -44.10 -3.85
CA PRO A 315 -17.53 -44.44 -3.19
C PRO A 315 -18.72 -43.60 -3.70
N ALA A 316 -18.49 -42.36 -4.10
CA ALA A 316 -19.47 -41.45 -4.69
C ALA A 316 -18.76 -40.26 -5.39
N GLY A 317 -19.52 -39.36 -6.00
CA GLY A 317 -19.03 -38.02 -6.34
C GLY A 317 -18.15 -37.90 -7.58
N ARG A 318 -17.98 -38.94 -8.41
CA ARG A 318 -17.18 -38.97 -9.67
C ARG A 318 -17.68 -38.04 -10.80
N GLU A 319 -18.39 -36.98 -10.43
CA GLU A 319 -19.01 -36.06 -11.36
C GLU A 319 -17.98 -35.08 -11.92
N VAL A 320 -18.08 -34.88 -13.25
CA VAL A 320 -17.37 -33.81 -13.95
C VAL A 320 -18.32 -32.62 -14.10
N VAL A 321 -18.14 -31.62 -13.25
CA VAL A 321 -18.86 -30.34 -13.32
C VAL A 321 -18.19 -29.46 -14.36
N ILE A 322 -18.92 -29.17 -15.43
CA ILE A 322 -18.39 -28.42 -16.56
C ILE A 322 -18.74 -26.94 -16.42
N PHE A 323 -17.73 -26.09 -16.54
CA PHE A 323 -17.84 -24.64 -16.54
C PHE A 323 -17.84 -24.13 -17.98
N GLU A 324 -19.01 -23.78 -18.49
CA GLU A 324 -19.24 -23.49 -19.93
C GLU A 324 -18.55 -22.21 -20.40
N GLY A 325 -18.40 -21.25 -19.49
CA GLY A 325 -17.84 -19.93 -19.74
C GLY A 325 -16.33 -19.85 -19.53
N SER A 326 -15.66 -20.94 -19.13
CA SER A 326 -14.25 -20.92 -18.75
C SER A 326 -13.37 -21.99 -19.41
N ALA A 327 -12.08 -21.82 -19.23
CA ALA A 327 -10.97 -22.70 -19.52
C ALA A 327 -10.29 -23.03 -18.17
N HIS A 328 -9.01 -22.70 -17.99
CA HIS A 328 -8.17 -23.23 -16.92
C HIS A 328 -8.51 -22.71 -15.51
N THR A 329 -9.23 -21.60 -15.37
CA THR A 329 -9.47 -20.94 -14.07
C THR A 329 -10.95 -20.68 -13.81
N PRO A 330 -11.80 -21.74 -13.71
CA PRO A 330 -13.24 -21.59 -13.50
C PRO A 330 -13.59 -20.79 -12.24
N PHE A 331 -12.79 -20.89 -11.19
CA PHE A 331 -12.97 -20.14 -9.93
C PHE A 331 -12.80 -18.61 -10.07
N LEU A 332 -12.15 -18.14 -11.13
CA LEU A 332 -12.00 -16.71 -11.46
C LEU A 332 -13.01 -16.24 -12.50
N ALA A 333 -13.28 -17.08 -13.50
CA ALA A 333 -14.15 -16.74 -14.63
C ALA A 333 -15.64 -16.86 -14.28
N GLU A 334 -16.02 -17.88 -13.51
CA GLU A 334 -17.40 -18.19 -13.11
C GLU A 334 -17.50 -18.36 -11.56
N PRO A 335 -17.14 -17.35 -10.76
CA PRO A 335 -17.01 -17.47 -9.30
C PRO A 335 -18.30 -17.86 -8.58
N GLU A 336 -19.46 -17.41 -9.06
CA GLU A 336 -20.76 -17.76 -8.48
C GLU A 336 -21.11 -19.23 -8.73
N ARG A 337 -20.89 -19.71 -9.95
CA ARG A 337 -21.08 -21.13 -10.29
C ARG A 337 -20.11 -22.02 -9.53
N PHE A 338 -18.87 -21.54 -9.32
CA PHE A 338 -17.88 -22.24 -8.52
C PHE A 338 -18.35 -22.37 -7.06
N ARG A 339 -18.88 -21.30 -6.47
CA ARG A 339 -19.51 -21.35 -5.15
C ARG A 339 -20.64 -22.38 -5.13
N ASP A 340 -21.58 -22.31 -6.06
CA ASP A 340 -22.76 -23.17 -6.05
C ASP A 340 -22.38 -24.65 -6.19
N ALA A 341 -21.38 -24.96 -7.01
CA ALA A 341 -20.83 -26.31 -7.13
C ALA A 341 -20.19 -26.78 -5.81
N MET A 342 -19.41 -25.93 -5.13
CA MET A 342 -18.86 -26.26 -3.81
C MET A 342 -19.94 -26.46 -2.74
N LEU A 343 -21.02 -25.67 -2.76
CA LEU A 343 -22.14 -25.84 -1.84
C LEU A 343 -22.88 -27.15 -2.08
N ARG A 344 -23.00 -27.59 -3.33
CA ARG A 344 -23.52 -28.91 -3.67
C ARG A 344 -22.64 -30.02 -3.11
N VAL A 345 -21.32 -29.93 -3.30
CA VAL A 345 -20.36 -30.89 -2.70
C VAL A 345 -20.55 -30.96 -1.19
N ARG A 346 -20.64 -29.80 -0.51
CA ARG A 346 -20.89 -29.74 0.94
C ARG A 346 -22.21 -30.38 1.32
N ALA A 347 -23.30 -30.10 0.60
CA ALA A 347 -24.61 -30.67 0.88
C ALA A 347 -24.65 -32.20 0.73
N GLU A 348 -23.88 -32.76 -0.20
CA GLU A 348 -23.82 -34.20 -0.47
C GLU A 348 -22.91 -34.97 0.50
N THR A 349 -21.90 -34.31 1.08
CA THR A 349 -20.80 -35.00 1.79
C THR A 349 -20.59 -34.57 3.23
N TRP A 350 -21.03 -33.38 3.64
CA TRP A 350 -20.80 -32.88 4.98
C TRP A 350 -21.82 -33.48 5.97
N ALA A 351 -21.30 -34.19 6.97
CA ALA A 351 -22.08 -34.53 8.16
C ALA A 351 -21.60 -33.61 9.31
N PRO A 352 -22.50 -32.79 9.92
CA PRO A 352 -22.09 -31.89 10.99
C PRO A 352 -21.64 -32.70 12.22
N GLU A 353 -20.33 -32.75 12.44
CA GLU A 353 -19.72 -33.26 13.67
C GLU A 353 -19.85 -32.23 14.80
N ARG A 354 -19.91 -32.68 16.06
CA ARG A 354 -19.93 -31.77 17.22
C ARG A 354 -18.56 -31.09 17.37
N ALA A 355 -18.35 -29.97 16.69
CA ALA A 355 -17.23 -29.08 16.95
C ALA A 355 -17.42 -28.41 18.33
N ALA A 356 -16.42 -28.49 19.19
CA ALA A 356 -16.37 -27.63 20.37
C ALA A 356 -16.16 -26.18 19.91
N PRO A 357 -16.88 -25.19 20.47
CA PRO A 357 -16.61 -23.80 20.14
C PRO A 357 -15.16 -23.50 20.52
N VAL A 358 -14.33 -23.23 19.51
CA VAL A 358 -12.95 -22.80 19.74
C VAL A 358 -13.04 -21.44 20.42
N ALA A 359 -12.61 -21.38 21.68
CA ALA A 359 -12.45 -20.13 22.38
C ALA A 359 -11.55 -19.23 21.54
N ALA A 360 -12.09 -18.07 21.14
CA ALA A 360 -11.29 -17.02 20.54
C ALA A 360 -10.06 -16.83 21.43
N ALA A 361 -8.87 -17.03 20.87
CA ALA A 361 -7.63 -16.89 21.62
C ALA A 361 -7.65 -15.54 22.36
N ASP A 362 -7.75 -15.60 23.69
CA ASP A 362 -7.78 -14.44 24.55
C ASP A 362 -6.52 -13.61 24.30
N GLY A 363 -6.73 -12.40 23.77
CA GLY A 363 -5.64 -11.44 23.55
C GLY A 363 -5.76 -10.53 22.33
N ALA A 364 -6.77 -10.67 21.47
CA ALA A 364 -6.93 -9.75 20.34
C ALA A 364 -7.73 -8.51 20.76
N ALA A 365 -7.01 -7.41 20.99
CA ALA A 365 -7.58 -6.07 21.12
C ALA A 365 -8.61 -5.79 20.02
N ALA A 366 -9.67 -5.03 20.36
CA ALA A 366 -10.69 -4.57 19.42
C ALA A 366 -10.08 -4.16 18.07
N PRO A 367 -10.66 -4.58 16.93
CA PRO A 367 -10.05 -4.44 15.61
C PRO A 367 -9.66 -2.99 15.35
N LEU A 368 -8.40 -2.81 15.01
CA LEU A 368 -7.84 -1.52 14.72
C LEU A 368 -8.33 -1.07 13.33
N ARG A 369 -9.35 -0.20 13.35
CA ARG A 369 -9.97 0.40 12.16
C ARG A 369 -8.92 1.05 11.26
N THR A 370 -8.91 0.66 9.99
CA THR A 370 -8.09 1.28 8.94
C THR A 370 -9.02 2.03 8.00
N ASP A 371 -9.11 3.35 8.12
CA ASP A 371 -9.88 4.18 7.20
C ASP A 371 -8.94 4.68 6.09
N ARG A 372 -9.32 4.45 4.82
CA ARG A 372 -8.59 4.95 3.65
C ARG A 372 -9.48 5.91 2.90
N VAL A 373 -8.90 7.04 2.52
CA VAL A 373 -9.61 8.12 1.84
C VAL A 373 -8.73 8.63 0.71
N ILE A 374 -9.30 8.74 -0.50
CA ILE A 374 -8.69 9.44 -1.62
C ILE A 374 -9.59 10.62 -1.94
N LEU A 375 -9.03 11.83 -1.88
CA LEU A 375 -9.78 13.05 -2.12
C LEU A 375 -9.06 13.88 -3.19
N PRO A 376 -9.75 14.27 -4.26
CA PRO A 376 -9.27 15.38 -5.07
C PRO A 376 -9.33 16.66 -4.23
N PHE A 377 -8.41 17.58 -4.47
CA PHE A 377 -8.46 18.92 -3.88
C PHE A 377 -8.10 19.98 -4.91
N LEU A 378 -8.63 21.17 -4.68
CA LEU A 378 -8.31 22.39 -5.43
C LEU A 378 -7.93 23.47 -4.42
N PHE A 379 -7.01 24.33 -4.81
CA PHE A 379 -6.57 25.46 -4.01
C PHE A 379 -6.18 26.64 -4.90
N TYR A 380 -6.09 27.81 -4.31
CA TYR A 380 -5.59 29.00 -4.97
C TYR A 380 -4.71 29.78 -4.02
N ALA A 381 -3.56 30.25 -4.50
CA ALA A 381 -2.72 31.23 -3.79
C ALA A 381 -1.96 32.11 -4.81
N PRO A 382 -1.48 33.31 -4.43
CA PRO A 382 -0.71 34.18 -5.32
C PRO A 382 0.48 33.49 -6.01
N GLU A 383 1.15 32.58 -5.29
CA GLU A 383 2.36 31.86 -5.66
C GLU A 383 2.13 30.76 -6.69
N THR A 384 0.95 30.14 -6.64
CA THR A 384 0.59 28.92 -7.37
C THR A 384 -0.50 29.16 -8.42
N LYS A 385 -1.24 30.27 -8.27
CA LYS A 385 -2.52 30.52 -8.93
C LYS A 385 -3.47 29.34 -8.66
N LEU A 386 -4.27 28.93 -9.64
CA LEU A 386 -5.12 27.76 -9.46
C LEU A 386 -4.22 26.51 -9.40
N GLY A 387 -4.34 25.75 -8.33
CA GLY A 387 -3.66 24.48 -8.14
C GLY A 387 -4.63 23.38 -7.73
N GLY A 388 -4.24 22.15 -7.96
CA GLY A 388 -5.06 21.00 -7.65
C GLY A 388 -4.30 19.71 -7.66
N GLY A 389 -4.94 18.66 -7.18
CA GLY A 389 -4.28 17.38 -7.03
C GLY A 389 -5.16 16.34 -6.37
N ALA A 390 -4.52 15.27 -5.95
CA ALA A 390 -5.15 14.22 -5.18
C ALA A 390 -4.34 13.93 -3.93
N VAL A 391 -5.04 13.73 -2.82
CA VAL A 391 -4.48 13.26 -1.57
C VAL A 391 -5.02 11.87 -1.27
N ALA A 392 -4.13 10.94 -0.96
CA ALA A 392 -4.45 9.63 -0.42
C ALA A 392 -4.03 9.59 1.04
N ALA A 393 -4.98 9.38 1.94
CA ALA A 393 -4.73 9.28 3.38
C ALA A 393 -5.15 7.89 3.91
N GLY A 394 -4.29 7.28 4.71
CA GLY A 394 -4.55 6.08 5.47
C GLY A 394 -4.42 6.36 6.95
N TYR A 395 -5.48 6.05 7.71
CA TYR A 395 -5.49 6.19 9.16
C TYR A 395 -5.53 4.82 9.80
N ARG A 396 -4.73 4.59 10.84
CA ARG A 396 -4.72 3.33 11.59
C ARG A 396 -4.41 3.60 13.04
N ARG A 397 -5.29 3.15 13.93
CA ARG A 397 -4.96 3.07 15.36
C ARG A 397 -4.00 1.89 15.58
N LEU A 398 -2.92 2.03 16.34
CA LEU A 398 -1.97 0.94 16.59
C LEU A 398 -2.21 0.18 17.90
N ALA A 399 -2.93 0.79 18.86
CA ALA A 399 -3.43 0.13 20.07
C ALA A 399 -4.67 0.90 20.59
N PRO A 400 -5.59 0.27 21.36
CA PRO A 400 -6.86 0.89 21.77
C PRO A 400 -6.72 2.26 22.46
N ASN A 401 -5.64 2.46 23.21
CA ASN A 401 -5.34 3.66 23.99
C ASN A 401 -4.43 4.69 23.28
N LEU A 402 -4.10 4.45 22.01
CA LEU A 402 -3.28 5.37 21.22
C LEU A 402 -4.15 6.21 20.27
N PRO A 403 -3.75 7.47 19.98
CA PRO A 403 -4.31 8.21 18.86
C PRO A 403 -4.10 7.45 17.53
N SER A 404 -4.94 7.74 16.55
CA SER A 404 -4.76 7.17 15.20
C SER A 404 -3.45 7.66 14.60
N SER A 405 -2.66 6.73 14.06
CA SER A 405 -1.55 7.04 13.17
C SER A 405 -2.10 7.39 11.79
N SER A 406 -1.43 8.26 11.04
CA SER A 406 -1.84 8.67 9.70
C SER A 406 -0.67 8.67 8.75
N VAL A 407 -0.94 8.30 7.50
CA VAL A 407 -0.01 8.44 6.38
C VAL A 407 -0.76 9.10 5.25
N LEU A 408 -0.19 10.17 4.71
CA LEU A 408 -0.78 11.02 3.69
C LEU A 408 0.19 11.11 2.53
N VAL A 409 -0.31 10.94 1.30
CA VAL A 409 0.43 11.17 0.07
C VAL A 409 -0.36 12.16 -0.77
N ALA A 410 0.23 13.29 -1.13
CA ALA A 410 -0.37 14.31 -1.96
C ALA A 410 0.46 14.52 -3.23
N ALA A 411 -0.19 14.45 -4.39
CA ALA A 411 0.38 14.87 -5.65
C ALA A 411 -0.29 16.16 -6.08
N THR A 412 0.50 17.19 -6.39
CA THR A 412 0.01 18.55 -6.66
C THR A 412 0.53 19.06 -7.99
N VAL A 413 -0.36 19.65 -8.78
CA VAL A 413 -0.04 20.40 -10.00
C VAL A 413 -0.67 21.79 -9.96
N THR A 414 -0.02 22.79 -10.56
CA THR A 414 -0.52 24.17 -10.57
C THR A 414 -0.54 24.80 -11.96
N ALA A 415 -1.32 25.86 -12.12
CA ALA A 415 -1.38 26.65 -13.35
C ALA A 415 -0.03 27.31 -13.70
N ARG A 416 0.86 27.45 -12.72
CA ARG A 416 2.25 27.90 -12.92
C ARG A 416 3.22 26.75 -13.26
N ARG A 417 2.70 25.59 -13.65
CA ARG A 417 3.49 24.40 -14.00
C ARG A 417 4.37 23.89 -12.86
N GLN A 418 3.97 24.16 -11.62
CA GLN A 418 4.63 23.58 -10.45
C GLN A 418 4.11 22.16 -10.25
N LEU A 419 5.00 21.28 -9.83
CA LEU A 419 4.72 19.89 -9.50
C LEU A 419 5.30 19.58 -8.13
N SER A 420 4.50 18.99 -7.24
CA SER A 420 5.01 18.40 -6.00
C SER A 420 4.43 17.00 -5.75
N LEU A 421 5.22 16.19 -5.08
CA LEU A 421 4.79 14.93 -4.48
C LEU A 421 5.24 14.93 -3.04
N ASP A 422 4.28 14.94 -2.13
CA ASP A 422 4.48 15.06 -0.71
C ASP A 422 3.96 13.82 -0.01
N LEU A 423 4.77 13.27 0.89
CA LEU A 423 4.40 12.19 1.81
C LEU A 423 4.59 12.69 3.23
N GLU A 424 3.57 12.52 4.05
CA GLU A 424 3.61 12.83 5.47
C GLU A 424 3.13 11.61 6.27
N SER A 425 3.77 11.36 7.40
CA SER A 425 3.38 10.27 8.30
C SER A 425 3.50 10.71 9.75
N GLU A 426 2.54 10.30 10.55
CA GLU A 426 2.48 10.49 11.99
C GLU A 426 2.13 9.13 12.60
N ILE A 427 3.11 8.48 13.25
CA ILE A 427 2.95 7.14 13.82
C ILE A 427 3.06 7.20 15.33
N HIS A 428 1.95 6.88 16.01
CA HIS A 428 1.86 6.78 17.47
C HIS A 428 2.25 5.38 17.94
N ARG A 429 3.25 5.27 18.81
CA ARG A 429 3.74 4.01 19.37
C ARG A 429 3.40 3.86 20.87
N PRO A 430 3.29 2.62 21.38
CA PRO A 430 3.17 2.37 22.81
C PRO A 430 4.29 3.04 23.61
N GLY A 431 4.02 3.37 24.89
CA GLY A 431 4.99 4.05 25.76
C GLY A 431 5.20 5.54 25.45
N GLY A 432 4.24 6.17 24.74
CA GLY A 432 4.28 7.60 24.42
C GLY A 432 5.27 7.97 23.31
N GLY A 433 5.69 7.00 22.50
CA GLY A 433 6.55 7.23 21.35
C GLY A 433 5.77 7.82 20.17
N ARG A 434 6.38 8.73 19.41
CA ARG A 434 5.85 9.25 18.15
C ARG A 434 6.94 9.30 17.10
N VAL A 435 6.61 8.90 15.88
CA VAL A 435 7.50 8.98 14.73
C VAL A 435 6.81 9.82 13.68
N ASP A 436 7.41 10.96 13.34
CA ASP A 436 6.98 11.77 12.20
C ASP A 436 8.00 11.61 11.08
N ALA A 437 7.55 11.23 9.90
CA ALA A 437 8.41 11.21 8.71
C ALA A 437 7.72 11.94 7.56
N SER A 438 8.47 12.79 6.87
CA SER A 438 8.01 13.47 5.67
C SER A 438 9.00 13.31 4.52
N ALA A 439 8.49 13.18 3.30
CA ALA A 439 9.29 13.17 2.09
C ALA A 439 8.59 14.03 1.04
N GLY A 440 9.26 15.06 0.55
CA GLY A 440 8.77 15.94 -0.50
C GLY A 440 9.69 15.92 -1.69
N PHE A 441 9.12 15.81 -2.89
CA PHE A 441 9.77 16.20 -4.14
C PHE A 441 9.03 17.42 -4.69
N SER A 442 9.76 18.40 -5.18
CA SER A 442 9.15 19.52 -5.89
C SER A 442 9.97 19.96 -7.10
N HIS A 443 9.27 20.39 -8.14
CA HIS A 443 9.79 21.18 -9.25
C HIS A 443 8.91 22.43 -9.34
N PHE A 444 9.49 23.58 -9.04
CA PHE A 444 8.73 24.75 -8.61
C PHE A 444 9.30 26.03 -9.23
N PRO A 445 8.76 26.47 -10.38
CA PRO A 445 8.94 27.83 -10.87
C PRO A 445 8.40 28.83 -9.84
N ASP A 446 9.23 29.79 -9.43
CA ASP A 446 8.97 30.72 -8.33
C ASP A 446 9.65 32.10 -8.54
N ARG A 447 9.54 32.95 -7.52
CA ARG A 447 10.08 34.32 -7.49
C ARG A 447 10.98 34.54 -6.29
N PHE A 448 12.11 35.20 -6.52
CA PHE A 448 13.04 35.63 -5.50
C PHE A 448 13.05 37.17 -5.43
N PHE A 449 13.22 37.73 -4.24
CA PHE A 449 13.11 39.18 -4.00
C PHE A 449 14.34 39.75 -3.28
N GLY A 450 15.46 39.03 -3.27
CA GLY A 450 16.64 39.40 -2.49
C GLY A 450 16.55 39.01 -1.00
N VAL A 451 17.50 39.53 -0.22
CA VAL A 451 17.66 39.27 1.22
C VAL A 451 17.60 40.59 1.99
N GLY A 452 16.88 40.58 3.10
CA GLY A 452 16.73 41.71 4.00
C GLY A 452 15.31 42.30 4.05
N PRO A 453 15.06 43.24 4.98
CA PRO A 453 13.74 43.84 5.18
C PRO A 453 13.36 44.88 4.12
N ASP A 454 14.35 45.56 3.55
CA ASP A 454 14.17 46.73 2.67
C ASP A 454 14.28 46.39 1.18
N THR A 455 14.04 45.13 0.81
CA THR A 455 14.09 44.72 -0.59
C THR A 455 12.99 45.39 -1.43
N PRO A 456 13.33 46.10 -2.52
CA PRO A 456 12.36 46.78 -3.38
C PRO A 456 11.53 45.77 -4.19
N ASP A 457 10.39 46.19 -4.74
CA ASP A 457 9.53 45.29 -5.54
C ASP A 457 10.19 44.94 -6.89
N GLU A 458 11.04 45.83 -7.41
CA GLU A 458 11.83 45.67 -8.63
C GLU A 458 12.97 44.64 -8.48
N ALA A 459 13.28 44.18 -7.26
CA ALA A 459 14.23 43.10 -7.03
C ALA A 459 13.62 41.71 -7.26
N GLU A 460 12.38 41.64 -7.75
CA GLU A 460 11.75 40.40 -8.19
C GLU A 460 12.53 39.79 -9.36
N GLU A 461 13.02 38.57 -9.19
CA GLU A 461 13.60 37.76 -10.26
C GLU A 461 12.97 36.37 -10.30
N ALA A 462 12.83 35.82 -11.50
CA ALA A 462 12.27 34.48 -11.70
C ALA A 462 13.35 33.40 -11.51
N TYR A 463 12.98 32.29 -10.88
CA TYR A 463 13.82 31.10 -10.82
C TYR A 463 12.96 29.83 -10.78
N THR A 464 13.54 28.71 -11.20
CA THR A 464 12.91 27.38 -11.08
C THR A 464 13.80 26.51 -10.21
N SER A 465 13.31 26.08 -9.05
CA SER A 465 14.02 25.11 -8.22
C SER A 465 13.46 23.70 -8.35
N ARG A 466 14.33 22.71 -8.18
CA ARG A 466 13.97 21.32 -7.98
C ARG A 466 14.59 20.86 -6.68
N ASN A 467 13.80 20.27 -5.80
CA ASN A 467 14.32 19.80 -4.52
C ASN A 467 13.70 18.48 -4.07
N VAL A 468 14.43 17.81 -3.19
CA VAL A 468 13.98 16.67 -2.40
C VAL A 468 14.23 17.00 -0.93
N ASP A 469 13.20 16.93 -0.10
CA ASP A 469 13.28 17.22 1.34
C ASP A 469 12.73 16.03 2.14
N LEU A 470 13.59 15.40 2.93
CA LEU A 470 13.26 14.25 3.76
C LEU A 470 13.47 14.64 5.22
N ARG A 471 12.48 14.38 6.08
CA ARG A 471 12.57 14.67 7.52
C ARG A 471 12.14 13.46 8.31
N LEU A 472 12.84 13.21 9.41
CA LEU A 472 12.49 12.20 10.40
C LEU A 472 12.55 12.82 11.79
N ARG A 473 11.51 12.66 12.58
CA ARG A 473 11.48 13.02 14.01
C ARG A 473 11.11 11.80 14.81
N LEU A 474 11.96 11.46 15.77
CA LEU A 474 11.71 10.39 16.72
C LEU A 474 11.48 11.06 18.07
N GLN A 475 10.26 11.00 18.59
CA GLN A 475 9.92 11.66 19.84
C GLN A 475 9.44 10.65 20.86
N ARG A 476 9.72 10.94 22.14
CA ARG A 476 9.18 10.20 23.27
C ARG A 476 8.54 11.17 24.24
N GLN A 477 7.39 10.80 24.78
CA GLN A 477 6.74 11.54 25.85
C GLN A 477 7.57 11.43 27.13
N VAL A 478 8.00 12.58 27.65
CA VAL A 478 8.79 12.68 28.89
C VAL A 478 7.93 13.13 30.07
N ARG A 479 6.82 13.85 29.80
CA ARG A 479 5.74 14.16 30.76
C ARG A 479 4.44 14.38 29.97
N PRO A 480 3.25 14.32 30.59
CA PRO A 480 1.99 14.58 29.90
C PRO A 480 1.99 15.90 29.12
N GLY A 481 1.78 15.80 27.81
CA GLY A 481 1.80 16.92 26.86
C GLY A 481 3.19 17.27 26.31
N LEU A 482 4.30 16.85 26.92
CA LEU A 482 5.67 17.13 26.44
C LEU A 482 6.32 15.90 25.81
N ARG A 483 6.70 16.04 24.54
CA ARG A 483 7.51 15.07 23.81
C ARG A 483 8.86 15.67 23.45
N VAL A 484 9.92 14.90 23.56
CA VAL A 484 11.28 15.30 23.21
C VAL A 484 11.94 14.19 22.41
N GLY A 485 12.80 14.54 21.45
CA GLY A 485 13.70 13.56 20.85
C GLY A 485 14.49 14.09 19.66
N PRO A 486 15.30 13.22 19.04
CA PRO A 486 16.15 13.60 17.92
C PRO A 486 15.32 13.80 16.64
N GLN A 487 15.90 14.60 15.73
CA GLN A 487 15.39 14.77 14.38
C GLN A 487 16.54 14.79 13.37
N ALA A 488 16.24 14.40 12.13
CA ALA A 488 17.15 14.43 11.01
C ALA A 488 16.43 15.05 9.79
N ARG A 489 17.18 15.73 8.94
CA ARG A 489 16.70 16.27 7.67
C ARG A 489 17.74 16.09 6.59
N PHE A 490 17.35 15.52 5.48
CA PHE A 490 18.12 15.52 4.25
C PHE A 490 17.44 16.47 3.28
N ARG A 491 18.20 17.37 2.65
CA ARG A 491 17.70 18.20 1.56
C ARG A 491 18.68 18.16 0.40
N TRP A 492 18.17 17.96 -0.79
CA TRP A 492 18.87 18.22 -2.04
C TRP A 492 18.11 19.30 -2.79
N GLU A 493 18.82 20.24 -3.40
CA GLU A 493 18.24 21.35 -4.15
C GLU A 493 19.12 21.68 -5.35
N GLU A 494 18.46 21.97 -6.46
CA GLU A 494 19.04 22.37 -7.73
C GLU A 494 18.24 23.57 -8.25
N LEU A 495 18.91 24.65 -8.64
CA LEU A 495 18.28 25.72 -9.40
C LEU A 495 18.41 25.36 -10.88
N VAL A 496 17.28 25.00 -11.49
CA VAL A 496 17.19 24.53 -12.88
C VAL A 496 17.24 25.71 -13.85
N GLU A 497 16.59 26.81 -13.48
CA GLU A 497 16.53 28.04 -14.26
C GLU A 497 16.69 29.21 -13.30
N VAL A 498 17.47 30.22 -13.70
CA VAL A 498 17.65 31.49 -13.00
C VAL A 498 17.63 32.62 -14.02
N GLU A 499 17.15 33.78 -13.62
CA GLU A 499 17.14 34.96 -14.48
C GLU A 499 18.55 35.46 -14.79
N GLU A 500 18.84 35.71 -16.08
CA GLU A 500 20.16 36.16 -16.53
C GLU A 500 20.45 37.57 -16.00
N GLY A 501 21.61 37.74 -15.36
CA GLY A 501 21.99 38.99 -14.69
C GLY A 501 21.33 39.20 -13.32
N GLY A 502 20.50 38.27 -12.85
CA GLY A 502 19.89 38.28 -11.52
C GLY A 502 20.89 37.97 -10.39
N LEU A 503 20.46 38.23 -9.15
CA LEU A 503 21.22 37.97 -7.92
C LEU A 503 21.57 36.49 -7.76
N LEU A 504 20.64 35.58 -8.09
CA LEU A 504 20.88 34.14 -8.03
C LEU A 504 21.88 33.65 -9.09
N ALA A 505 21.92 34.29 -10.26
CA ALA A 505 22.91 33.98 -11.31
C ALA A 505 24.30 34.57 -11.03
N GLY A 506 24.39 35.61 -10.19
CA GLY A 506 25.62 36.36 -9.93
C GLY A 506 26.70 35.63 -9.12
N GLY A 507 26.46 34.41 -8.64
CA GLY A 507 27.44 33.57 -7.93
C GLY A 507 27.90 34.08 -6.56
N THR A 508 27.35 35.20 -6.07
CA THR A 508 27.72 35.82 -4.78
C THR A 508 26.90 35.27 -3.62
N LEU A 509 25.70 34.76 -3.89
CA LEU A 509 24.79 34.23 -2.87
C LEU A 509 25.11 32.77 -2.55
N THR A 510 25.32 32.50 -1.26
CA THR A 510 25.58 31.14 -0.77
C THR A 510 24.46 30.18 -1.18
N GLY A 511 24.83 29.05 -1.79
CA GLY A 511 23.91 27.98 -2.17
C GLY A 511 23.01 28.28 -3.39
N ALA A 512 23.29 29.35 -4.15
CA ALA A 512 22.56 29.64 -5.40
C ALA A 512 22.85 28.61 -6.52
N GLU A 513 23.98 27.90 -6.44
CA GLU A 513 24.34 26.76 -7.31
C GLU A 513 23.56 25.46 -6.97
N GLY A 514 22.70 25.51 -5.95
CA GLY A 514 22.11 24.32 -5.34
C GLY A 514 23.08 23.61 -4.39
N GLY A 515 22.67 22.44 -3.92
CA GLY A 515 23.46 21.66 -2.98
C GLY A 515 22.73 20.50 -2.33
N THR A 516 23.46 19.80 -1.47
CA THR A 516 22.93 18.72 -0.64
C THR A 516 23.26 19.02 0.82
N TRP A 517 22.34 18.79 1.75
CA TRP A 517 22.58 19.00 3.17
C TRP A 517 21.89 17.92 3.99
N LEU A 518 22.68 17.20 4.79
CA LEU A 518 22.19 16.32 5.84
C LEU A 518 22.39 16.99 7.20
N GLY A 519 21.30 17.17 7.93
CA GLY A 519 21.27 17.80 9.24
C GLY A 519 20.75 16.86 10.31
N LEU A 520 21.26 17.06 11.52
CA LEU A 520 20.85 16.37 12.73
C LEU A 520 20.50 17.39 13.80
N GLY A 521 19.55 17.04 14.66
CA GLY A 521 19.03 17.99 15.62
C GLY A 521 18.13 17.37 16.67
N ALA A 522 17.48 18.24 17.43
CA ALA A 522 16.54 17.87 18.48
C ALA A 522 15.26 18.69 18.37
N VAL A 523 14.15 18.10 18.79
CA VAL A 523 12.84 18.74 18.82
C VAL A 523 12.14 18.45 20.15
N ALA A 524 11.54 19.49 20.71
CA ALA A 524 10.65 19.41 21.85
C ALA A 524 9.29 19.97 21.45
N THR A 525 8.23 19.19 21.69
CA THR A 525 6.85 19.54 21.35
C THR A 525 5.98 19.43 22.59
N TRP A 526 5.35 20.52 22.97
CA TRP A 526 4.27 20.60 23.94
C TRP A 526 2.94 20.73 23.20
N ASP A 527 1.99 19.84 23.45
CA ASP A 527 0.65 19.94 22.86
C ASP A 527 -0.42 19.61 23.91
N ARG A 528 -1.28 20.59 24.18
CA ARG A 528 -2.45 20.50 25.06
C ARG A 528 -3.70 21.05 24.40
N ARG A 529 -3.71 21.14 23.06
CA ARG A 529 -4.90 21.55 22.33
C ARG A 529 -6.01 20.53 22.55
N ASP A 530 -7.24 21.02 22.64
CA ASP A 530 -8.43 20.20 22.72
C ASP A 530 -8.71 19.42 21.43
N ASN A 531 -8.39 20.01 20.28
CA ASN A 531 -8.51 19.38 18.97
C ASN A 531 -7.36 19.84 18.06
N VAL A 532 -6.75 18.92 17.31
CA VAL A 532 -5.61 19.21 16.43
C VAL A 532 -6.03 19.94 15.16
N LEU A 533 -7.21 19.63 14.62
CA LEU A 533 -7.73 20.16 13.36
C LEU A 533 -8.56 21.44 13.54
N GLN A 534 -9.26 21.55 14.68
CA GLN A 534 -10.13 22.69 15.02
C GLN A 534 -9.93 23.10 16.49
N PRO A 535 -8.72 23.54 16.89
CA PRO A 535 -8.44 23.90 18.28
C PRO A 535 -9.30 25.08 18.73
N ARG A 536 -9.98 24.93 19.88
CA ARG A 536 -10.71 26.01 20.54
C ARG A 536 -10.06 26.46 21.83
N GLN A 537 -9.33 25.56 22.49
CA GLN A 537 -8.66 25.84 23.76
C GLN A 537 -7.32 25.11 23.86
N GLY A 538 -6.41 25.66 24.65
CA GLY A 538 -5.14 25.04 25.00
C GLY A 538 -3.93 25.65 24.29
N ASP A 539 -2.81 24.95 24.39
CA ASP A 539 -1.49 25.45 24.01
C ASP A 539 -0.76 24.47 23.11
N TYR A 540 0.03 25.01 22.20
CA TYR A 540 0.99 24.26 21.41
C TYR A 540 2.32 25.00 21.40
N LEU A 541 3.42 24.32 21.69
CA LEU A 541 4.77 24.89 21.61
C LEU A 541 5.71 23.88 20.97
N THR A 542 6.39 24.27 19.90
CA THR A 542 7.50 23.49 19.34
C THR A 542 8.77 24.30 19.38
N ALA A 543 9.80 23.74 20.00
CA ALA A 543 11.17 24.23 19.94
C ALA A 543 12.01 23.20 19.18
N SER A 544 12.77 23.64 18.18
CA SER A 544 13.59 22.74 17.38
C SER A 544 14.92 23.38 17.03
N PHE A 545 15.97 22.58 17.02
CA PHE A 545 17.31 22.95 16.56
C PHE A 545 17.80 21.92 15.56
N MET A 546 18.52 22.38 14.54
CA MET A 546 19.14 21.57 13.49
C MET A 546 20.54 22.11 13.19
N GLY A 547 21.52 21.23 13.17
CA GLY A 547 22.86 21.51 12.64
C GLY A 547 23.08 20.74 11.35
N PHE A 548 23.60 21.42 10.33
CA PHE A 548 24.00 20.87 9.05
C PHE A 548 25.53 21.03 8.93
N PRO A 549 26.31 19.99 9.29
CA PRO A 549 27.76 20.07 9.21
C PRO A 549 28.23 20.16 7.75
N GLY A 550 29.22 21.00 7.46
CA GLY A 550 29.80 21.10 6.12
C GLY A 550 30.41 19.79 5.62
N ALA A 551 30.80 18.87 6.50
CA ALA A 551 31.27 17.53 6.10
C ALA A 551 30.16 16.63 5.53
N LEU A 552 28.89 16.96 5.77
CA LEU A 552 27.71 16.19 5.34
C LEU A 552 26.83 16.98 4.37
N GLY A 553 27.37 18.03 3.75
CA GLY A 553 26.65 18.84 2.79
C GLY A 553 27.53 19.84 2.04
N THR A 554 26.91 20.63 1.17
CA THR A 554 27.60 21.63 0.35
C THR A 554 28.11 22.79 1.19
N THR A 555 27.37 23.18 2.23
CA THR A 555 27.75 24.26 3.16
C THR A 555 27.40 23.89 4.60
N GLY A 556 28.08 24.52 5.56
CA GLY A 556 27.85 24.32 6.99
C GLY A 556 26.96 25.40 7.60
N TYR A 557 25.81 25.03 8.15
CA TYR A 557 24.90 25.99 8.79
C TYR A 557 24.06 25.37 9.92
N ARG A 558 23.33 26.21 10.64
CA ARG A 558 22.46 25.81 11.75
C ARG A 558 21.14 26.56 11.67
N GLN A 559 20.07 25.93 12.14
CA GLN A 559 18.74 26.53 12.24
C GLN A 559 18.12 26.25 13.60
N ALA A 560 17.42 27.24 14.14
CA ALA A 560 16.60 27.13 15.34
C ALA A 560 15.21 27.71 15.05
N MET A 561 14.18 27.08 15.62
CA MET A 561 12.79 27.52 15.50
C MET A 561 12.08 27.37 16.84
N LEU A 562 11.28 28.38 17.16
CA LEU A 562 10.24 28.37 18.18
C LEU A 562 8.89 28.68 17.52
N ASP A 563 7.87 27.85 17.74
CA ASP A 563 6.49 28.07 17.30
C ASP A 563 5.56 27.87 18.50
N ALA A 564 4.97 28.96 19.00
CA ALA A 564 4.10 29.00 20.15
C ALA A 564 2.68 29.39 19.70
N ARG A 565 1.67 28.65 20.14
CA ARG A 565 0.26 28.90 19.81
C ARG A 565 -0.60 28.77 21.06
N ARG A 566 -1.56 29.68 21.20
CA ARG A 566 -2.52 29.74 22.29
C ARG A 566 -3.92 29.87 21.71
N PHE A 567 -4.85 29.04 22.20
CA PHE A 567 -6.25 29.09 21.81
C PHE A 567 -7.10 29.40 23.05
N LEU A 568 -7.92 30.43 22.94
CA LEU A 568 -8.76 30.96 24.01
C LEU A 568 -10.23 30.97 23.55
N PRO A 569 -11.15 30.28 24.24
CA PRO A 569 -12.56 30.34 23.89
C PRO A 569 -13.13 31.73 24.19
N LEU A 570 -13.85 32.29 23.23
CA LEU A 570 -14.59 33.55 23.35
C LEU A 570 -16.09 33.21 23.36
N GLY A 571 -16.59 32.70 24.50
CA GLY A 571 -17.97 32.23 24.65
C GLY A 571 -18.23 30.84 24.04
N ALA A 572 -19.50 30.54 23.77
CA ALA A 572 -19.94 29.18 23.45
C ALA A 572 -19.42 28.65 22.11
N ALA A 573 -19.17 29.51 21.12
CA ALA A 573 -18.86 29.08 19.75
C ALA A 573 -17.64 29.77 19.09
N SER A 574 -17.11 30.85 19.65
CA SER A 574 -15.97 31.60 19.08
C SER A 574 -14.66 31.28 19.79
N THR A 575 -13.54 31.55 19.12
CA THR A 575 -12.18 31.30 19.62
C THR A 575 -11.23 32.40 19.15
N LEU A 576 -10.40 32.91 20.06
CA LEU A 576 -9.20 33.68 19.74
C LEU A 576 -8.01 32.72 19.63
N ALA A 577 -7.41 32.66 18.44
CA ALA A 577 -6.20 31.91 18.17
C ALA A 577 -5.02 32.89 18.04
N LEU A 578 -3.94 32.63 18.77
CA LEU A 578 -2.72 33.42 18.75
C LEU A 578 -1.55 32.52 18.36
N ARG A 579 -0.65 33.02 17.52
CA ARG A 579 0.59 32.35 17.16
C ARG A 579 1.75 33.31 17.20
N THR A 580 2.86 32.88 17.79
CA THR A 580 4.15 33.57 17.75
C THR A 580 5.21 32.61 17.26
N THR A 581 6.04 33.07 16.34
CA THR A 581 7.12 32.28 15.76
C THR A 581 8.42 33.06 15.77
N LEU A 582 9.51 32.37 16.08
CA LEU A 582 10.87 32.89 15.99
C LEU A 582 11.72 31.84 15.26
N GLN A 583 12.40 32.24 14.20
CA GLN A 583 13.32 31.41 13.45
C GLN A 583 14.66 32.11 13.33
N GLY A 584 15.74 31.37 13.48
CA GLY A 584 17.10 31.88 13.36
C GLY A 584 17.96 30.90 12.57
N ALA A 585 18.81 31.42 11.71
CA ALA A 585 19.78 30.66 10.95
C ALA A 585 21.17 31.31 11.04
N GLY A 586 22.21 30.48 11.14
CA GLY A 586 23.60 30.93 11.28
C GLY A 586 24.58 30.02 10.54
N GLY A 587 25.76 30.55 10.24
CA GLY A 587 26.72 29.93 9.31
C GLY A 587 26.47 30.33 7.85
N ASP A 588 26.85 29.45 6.93
CA ASP A 588 26.77 29.65 5.48
C ASP A 588 25.46 29.07 4.95
N VAL A 589 24.36 29.73 5.33
CA VAL A 589 23.00 29.30 5.03
C VAL A 589 22.71 29.53 3.54
N PRO A 590 22.27 28.51 2.80
CA PRO A 590 21.81 28.69 1.43
C PRO A 590 20.67 29.71 1.35
N VAL A 591 20.72 30.61 0.37
CA VAL A 591 19.82 31.78 0.31
C VAL A 591 18.34 31.41 0.21
N LEU A 592 18.01 30.30 -0.46
CA LEU A 592 16.65 29.76 -0.54
C LEU A 592 16.19 29.05 0.75
N LEU A 593 17.10 28.80 1.69
CA LEU A 593 16.84 28.17 2.99
C LEU A 593 16.89 29.17 4.16
N LEU A 594 17.09 30.46 3.87
CA LEU A 594 16.92 31.50 4.87
C LEU A 594 15.47 31.54 5.36
N PRO A 595 15.25 31.73 6.67
CA PRO A 595 13.92 32.02 7.21
C PRO A 595 13.23 33.15 6.44
N ALA A 596 11.94 32.99 6.18
CA ALA A 596 11.17 33.96 5.41
C ALA A 596 9.75 34.19 5.95
N LEU A 597 9.13 35.27 5.47
CA LEU A 597 7.72 35.64 5.71
C LEU A 597 6.96 35.80 4.39
N GLY A 598 5.63 35.69 4.49
CA GLY A 598 4.70 35.77 3.38
C GLY A 598 4.05 34.41 3.10
N GLY A 599 3.09 34.42 2.19
CA GLY A 599 2.36 33.24 1.73
C GLY A 599 1.09 32.96 2.51
N ARG A 600 0.65 31.70 2.46
CA ARG A 600 -0.71 31.32 2.87
C ARG A 600 -0.89 31.18 4.38
N ASP A 601 0.18 30.91 5.12
CA ASP A 601 0.11 30.57 6.56
C ASP A 601 0.75 31.62 7.48
N ARG A 602 1.62 32.49 6.94
CA ARG A 602 2.37 33.51 7.70
C ARG A 602 2.48 34.82 6.93
N LEU A 603 2.06 35.92 7.56
CA LEU A 603 2.00 37.25 6.94
C LEU A 603 1.18 37.23 5.64
N ARG A 604 -0.06 36.72 5.72
CA ARG A 604 -0.97 36.61 4.56
C ARG A 604 -1.15 37.97 3.87
N GLY A 605 -1.18 37.99 2.54
CA GLY A 605 -1.22 39.21 1.71
C GLY A 605 0.13 39.57 1.09
N TYR A 606 1.22 38.99 1.59
CA TYR A 606 2.55 39.06 0.98
C TYR A 606 2.84 37.74 0.25
N TYR A 607 3.63 37.80 -0.82
CA TYR A 607 4.09 36.59 -1.54
C TYR A 607 4.99 35.73 -0.63
N GLU A 608 4.88 34.40 -0.68
CA GLU A 608 5.74 33.49 0.09
C GLU A 608 7.23 33.79 -0.16
N GLY A 609 7.97 34.09 0.90
CA GLY A 609 9.38 34.43 0.76
C GLY A 609 9.67 35.85 0.28
N ARG A 610 8.67 36.75 0.27
CA ARG A 610 8.81 38.16 -0.13
C ARG A 610 9.87 38.91 0.68
N VAL A 611 9.97 38.63 1.97
CA VAL A 611 11.05 39.12 2.83
C VAL A 611 11.67 37.94 3.56
N ARG A 612 12.99 37.87 3.55
CA ARG A 612 13.77 36.78 4.15
C ARG A 612 15.07 37.30 4.71
N ASP A 613 15.53 36.72 5.80
CA ASP A 613 16.82 37.02 6.42
C ASP A 613 17.19 35.93 7.43
N ARG A 614 18.34 36.08 8.09
CA ARG A 614 18.86 35.14 9.09
C ARG A 614 17.94 34.96 10.28
N VAL A 615 17.19 35.98 10.67
CA VAL A 615 16.24 35.92 11.78
C VAL A 615 14.87 36.39 11.32
N VAL A 616 13.84 35.63 11.68
CA VAL A 616 12.43 35.98 11.46
C VAL A 616 11.68 35.89 12.77
N ALA A 617 10.95 36.94 13.13
CA ALA A 617 9.95 36.91 14.19
C ALA A 617 8.58 37.30 13.63
N SER A 618 7.51 36.59 14.01
CA SER A 618 6.16 37.00 13.66
C SER A 618 5.14 36.64 14.73
N ALA A 619 4.09 37.46 14.84
CA ALA A 619 2.93 37.24 15.66
C ALA A 619 1.65 37.37 14.83
N GLN A 620 0.68 36.50 15.07
CA GLN A 620 -0.60 36.45 14.37
C GLN A 620 -1.72 36.26 15.38
N GLY A 621 -2.83 36.97 15.17
CA GLY A 621 -4.06 36.79 15.94
C GLY A 621 -5.25 36.59 15.01
N GLU A 622 -6.08 35.59 15.30
CA GLU A 622 -7.31 35.29 14.57
C GLU A 622 -8.50 35.17 15.53
N VAL A 623 -9.57 35.90 15.27
CA VAL A 623 -10.88 35.68 15.89
C VAL A 623 -11.71 34.81 14.96
N ARG A 624 -12.02 33.59 15.39
CA ARG A 624 -12.80 32.59 14.65
C ARG A 624 -14.20 32.52 15.25
N PHE A 625 -15.25 32.65 14.43
CA PHE A 625 -16.64 32.73 14.89
C PHE A 625 -17.61 32.00 13.95
N PRO A 626 -18.74 31.47 14.44
CA PRO A 626 -19.76 30.89 13.57
C PRO A 626 -20.50 32.00 12.79
N VAL A 627 -20.97 31.68 11.58
CA VAL A 627 -21.83 32.57 10.79
C VAL A 627 -23.21 31.95 10.65
N TRP A 628 -23.32 30.81 9.95
CA TRP A 628 -24.58 30.09 9.78
C TRP A 628 -24.30 28.64 9.35
N TRP A 629 -25.02 27.67 9.91
CA TRP A 629 -24.91 26.26 9.53
C TRP A 629 -23.46 25.71 9.61
N ARG A 630 -22.86 25.34 8.47
CA ARG A 630 -21.48 24.85 8.34
C ARG A 630 -20.49 25.98 8.02
N LEU A 631 -20.97 27.22 7.88
CA LEU A 631 -20.18 28.40 7.58
C LEU A 631 -19.71 29.09 8.87
N GLY A 632 -18.41 29.37 8.94
CA GLY A 632 -17.77 30.22 9.93
C GLY A 632 -17.01 31.36 9.28
N GLY A 633 -16.68 32.37 10.08
CA GLY A 633 -15.89 33.53 9.69
C GLY A 633 -14.61 33.62 10.52
N VAL A 634 -13.61 34.26 9.95
CA VAL A 634 -12.36 34.63 10.64
C VAL A 634 -12.05 36.09 10.33
N ALA A 635 -11.63 36.84 11.35
CA ALA A 635 -10.94 38.12 11.20
C ALA A 635 -9.54 37.99 11.81
N PHE A 636 -8.52 38.47 11.13
CA PHE A 636 -7.14 38.27 11.56
C PHE A 636 -6.25 39.48 11.31
N GLY A 637 -5.20 39.56 12.12
CA GLY A 637 -4.14 40.57 12.03
C GLY A 637 -2.79 39.93 12.33
N GLU A 638 -1.76 40.39 11.61
CA GLU A 638 -0.44 39.76 11.59
C GLU A 638 0.64 40.81 11.54
N VAL A 639 1.74 40.54 12.24
CA VAL A 639 2.94 41.37 12.26
C VAL A 639 4.15 40.46 12.16
N GLY A 640 5.13 40.83 11.34
CA GLY A 640 6.35 40.06 11.17
C GLY A 640 7.52 40.91 10.75
N GLN A 641 8.71 40.48 11.12
CA GLN A 641 9.95 41.17 10.83
C GLN A 641 11.08 40.19 10.54
N VAL A 642 11.96 40.58 9.63
CA VAL A 642 13.20 39.88 9.32
C VAL A 642 14.39 40.76 9.73
N ALA A 643 15.49 40.14 10.13
CA ALA A 643 16.72 40.86 10.47
C ALA A 643 17.97 39.99 10.30
N PRO A 644 19.16 40.58 10.12
CA PRO A 644 20.42 39.86 10.09
C PRO A 644 20.78 39.20 11.44
N ARG A 645 20.31 39.79 12.55
CA ARG A 645 20.58 39.34 13.93
C ARG A 645 19.37 39.50 14.82
N LEU A 646 19.30 38.70 15.88
CA LEU A 646 18.17 38.71 16.83
C LEU A 646 17.97 40.07 17.51
N GLY A 647 19.05 40.76 17.87
CA GLY A 647 19.00 42.08 18.51
C GLY A 647 18.55 43.21 17.59
N GLU A 648 18.52 43.00 16.27
CA GLU A 648 18.14 43.99 15.27
C GLU A 648 16.65 43.90 14.89
N LEU A 649 15.90 42.97 15.50
CA LEU A 649 14.44 42.89 15.38
C LEU A 649 13.73 44.10 16.03
N THR A 650 14.36 44.82 16.95
CA THR A 650 13.72 45.94 17.67
C THR A 650 13.87 47.28 16.96
N THR A 651 14.77 47.38 15.98
CA THR A 651 15.14 48.65 15.33
C THR A 651 14.55 48.81 13.92
N GLY A 652 14.16 47.71 13.27
CA GLY A 652 13.54 47.73 11.94
C GLY A 652 12.02 47.99 11.96
N ARG A 653 11.47 48.24 10.76
CA ARG A 653 10.02 48.41 10.58
C ARG A 653 9.36 47.06 10.29
N PRO A 654 8.42 46.58 11.12
CA PRO A 654 7.75 45.31 10.86
C PRO A 654 6.79 45.44 9.67
N GLU A 655 6.64 44.33 8.95
CA GLU A 655 5.56 44.15 7.99
C GLU A 655 4.28 43.76 8.72
N MET A 656 3.15 44.28 8.24
CA MET A 656 1.85 44.06 8.83
C MET A 656 0.83 43.69 7.77
N SER A 657 -0.08 42.78 8.11
CA SER A 657 -1.24 42.50 7.30
C SER A 657 -2.48 42.26 8.16
N ALA A 658 -3.63 42.49 7.55
CA ALA A 658 -4.92 42.19 8.14
C ALA A 658 -5.85 41.62 7.08
N GLY A 659 -6.81 40.84 7.51
CA GLY A 659 -7.71 40.19 6.58
C GLY A 659 -8.91 39.54 7.25
N GLY A 660 -9.74 38.97 6.39
CA GLY A 660 -10.91 38.21 6.78
C GLY A 660 -11.06 36.97 5.91
N GLY A 661 -11.82 36.00 6.41
CA GLY A 661 -12.02 34.76 5.69
C GLY A 661 -13.28 34.02 6.07
N LEU A 662 -13.65 33.08 5.21
CA LEU A 662 -14.75 32.16 5.38
C LEU A 662 -14.22 30.75 5.62
N ARG A 663 -14.97 29.97 6.40
CA ARG A 663 -14.68 28.58 6.71
C ARG A 663 -15.90 27.73 6.41
N PHE A 664 -15.76 26.70 5.59
CA PHE A 664 -16.82 25.72 5.37
C PHE A 664 -16.45 24.38 6.01
N ARG A 665 -17.29 23.93 6.94
CA ARG A 665 -17.09 22.70 7.72
C ARG A 665 -17.56 21.46 6.95
N LEU A 666 -16.63 20.54 6.65
CA LEU A 666 -16.93 19.31 5.91
C LEU A 666 -17.62 18.23 6.78
N GLY A 667 -17.44 18.27 8.10
CA GLY A 667 -18.02 17.36 9.09
C GLY A 667 -17.74 17.83 10.52
N GLN A 668 -18.27 17.16 11.55
CA GLN A 668 -18.07 17.62 12.95
C GLN A 668 -16.58 17.62 13.37
N ASP A 669 -15.82 16.60 12.97
CA ASP A 669 -14.38 16.45 13.28
C ASP A 669 -13.46 16.52 12.04
N ALA A 670 -13.96 17.02 10.91
CA ALA A 670 -13.21 17.08 9.66
C ALA A 670 -12.44 18.41 9.50
N ALA A 671 -11.48 18.45 8.56
CA ALA A 671 -10.87 19.70 8.14
C ALA A 671 -11.90 20.67 7.53
N ARG A 672 -11.60 21.97 7.52
CA ARG A 672 -12.44 23.02 6.94
C ARG A 672 -11.86 23.50 5.63
N ILE A 673 -12.71 23.83 4.66
CA ILE A 673 -12.28 24.65 3.51
C ILE A 673 -12.12 26.08 4.01
N ARG A 674 -10.96 26.68 3.74
CA ARG A 674 -10.56 28.03 4.12
C ARG A 674 -10.51 28.91 2.87
N VAL A 675 -11.21 30.04 2.93
CA VAL A 675 -11.09 31.14 1.97
C VAL A 675 -10.65 32.37 2.74
N ASP A 676 -9.44 32.87 2.53
CA ASP A 676 -8.93 34.08 3.18
C ASP A 676 -8.61 35.15 2.15
N TYR A 677 -8.91 36.41 2.48
CA TYR A 677 -8.40 37.58 1.78
C TYR A 677 -7.65 38.46 2.77
N ALA A 678 -6.42 38.82 2.42
CA ALA A 678 -5.56 39.64 3.27
C ALA A 678 -4.96 40.79 2.48
N VAL A 679 -4.77 41.91 3.16
CA VAL A 679 -4.12 43.11 2.62
C VAL A 679 -2.97 43.49 3.55
N GLY A 680 -1.83 43.79 2.95
CA GLY A 680 -0.65 44.33 3.61
C GLY A 680 -0.09 45.51 2.82
N ARG A 681 1.01 46.07 3.30
CA ARG A 681 1.63 47.25 2.67
C ARG A 681 2.20 46.95 1.28
N LYS A 682 2.74 45.75 1.08
CA LYS A 682 3.37 45.32 -0.18
C LYS A 682 2.45 44.44 -1.06
N GLY A 683 1.13 44.44 -0.81
CA GLY A 683 0.20 43.72 -1.67
C GLY A 683 -1.04 43.18 -0.97
N SER A 684 -1.78 42.35 -1.71
CA SER A 684 -2.94 41.61 -1.21
C SER A 684 -2.92 40.18 -1.76
N GLY A 685 -3.63 39.28 -1.09
CA GLY A 685 -3.67 37.87 -1.45
C GLY A 685 -5.02 37.24 -1.17
N LEU A 686 -5.52 36.45 -2.12
CA LEU A 686 -6.64 35.54 -1.95
C LEU A 686 -6.10 34.11 -1.81
N TYR A 687 -6.60 33.39 -0.81
CA TYR A 687 -6.18 32.03 -0.49
C TYR A 687 -7.39 31.12 -0.39
N LEU A 688 -7.42 30.03 -1.14
CA LEU A 688 -8.38 28.93 -1.00
C LEU A 688 -7.59 27.69 -0.60
N THR A 689 -7.76 27.15 0.61
CA THR A 689 -6.97 26.02 1.14
C THR A 689 -7.81 25.07 2.00
N LEU A 690 -7.23 23.95 2.42
CA LEU A 690 -7.81 23.03 3.41
C LEU A 690 -7.13 23.22 4.78
N GLY A 691 -7.90 23.26 5.86
CA GLY A 691 -7.42 23.46 7.23
C GLY A 691 -7.30 24.93 7.65
N GLU A 692 -7.05 25.17 8.94
CA GLU A 692 -6.78 26.51 9.49
C GLU A 692 -5.32 26.93 9.18
N ALA A 693 -5.00 28.22 9.29
CA ALA A 693 -3.63 28.71 9.05
C ALA A 693 -2.62 28.21 10.10
N PHE A 694 -3.08 27.96 11.33
CA PHE A 694 -2.30 27.39 12.42
C PHE A 694 -3.15 26.88 13.60
#